data_AF-A0A965DE72-F1
#
_entry.id   AF-A0A965DE72-F1
#
_cell.length_a   1.000
_cell.length_b   1.000
_cell.length_c   1.000
_cell.angle_alpha   90.00
_cell.angle_beta   90.00
_cell.angle_gamma   90.00
#
_symmetry.space_group_name_H-M   'P 1'
#
loop_
_entity.id
_entity.type
_entity.pdbx_description
1 polymer ?
#
loop_
_entity_poly.entity_id
_entity_poly.type
_entity_poly.pdbx_seq_one_letter_code
_entity_poly.pdbx_strand_id
1 'polypeptide(L)'
;MSETALLFLKKELMNQIKKDKKDTLEKWLYTHQLKGINFLIEQKNLLHDLKKISFIDLSEKVIEVIRSSIKNGNEPIKAEEILEALLVSLLYPLRQTIGACFATSFTILLQKENPKIFLEEQINLISKGFLKRVIEGKEYIVAFNFYLEKQSADWIDIKKANDLSIELNYFQPPALLKALEYTIASMTEFNLDSHTLTLSLAMGLDHNIPSGLGVLLQSMIEEKHRAIQEEAKKAHVEAQIALDQVNLTNHQMMQAYSEEKVQSLKAQGFAYEAHLQASISRRDQLEKESQEIGEFYPRFFEILIEFLKEYFQEAFDPSLKTSSIDYNDSPAGFRLVCKHGRQHIKSWTWIQDEKEYIHGLKEFFIALEHRLKEKFETRKLQELIDQMTSRSIQFIYHENFSSSGLERLKKAKTIYQYINPWSYLSGGTLRSLMHCFLGKENPALTIQFYPKDPLELCIKLIDFFKDAPGLLQDRFLNDSDLGVLIQSESHAFILKPGFIQFCKFWSNRHFSYTDLRDFFIAPMISYYKNKVLSEKEISLVLEALKKFGPMDQNFIDVKPLDIRQLLQNLALSGVIEIDKLSGFIYTFLKFTCSDFPEFSSLPFADTNWAYFNFSFVVNPYSLELEIWRESFDQKESFPMVEWGNQFSGKSGFFLFLQTLDAIQFSSLDLLKFQFKV
;
A
#
# COMPACT_ATOMS: atom_id res chain seq x y z
N MET A 1 19.20 -3.43 28.22
CA MET A 1 18.67 -2.91 29.49
C MET A 1 18.46 -4.04 30.49
N SER A 2 18.67 -3.79 31.79
CA SER A 2 18.31 -4.75 32.86
C SER A 2 16.83 -4.57 33.27
N GLU A 3 16.24 -5.58 33.91
CA GLU A 3 14.88 -5.47 34.47
C GLU A 3 14.78 -4.27 35.44
N THR A 4 15.82 -4.04 36.23
CA THR A 4 15.93 -2.88 37.13
C THR A 4 15.83 -1.55 36.38
N ALA A 5 16.44 -1.42 35.20
CA ALA A 5 16.39 -0.20 34.39
C ALA A 5 14.98 0.04 33.83
N LEU A 6 14.28 -1.01 33.38
CA LEU A 6 12.89 -0.91 32.91
C LEU A 6 11.94 -0.51 34.04
N LEU A 7 12.11 -1.09 35.24
CA LEU A 7 11.33 -0.72 36.42
C LEU A 7 11.57 0.73 36.85
N PHE A 8 12.82 1.21 36.74
CA PHE A 8 13.16 2.60 37.00
C PHE A 8 12.47 3.55 35.99
N LEU A 9 12.56 3.25 34.69
CA LEU A 9 11.91 4.06 33.65
C LEU A 9 10.39 4.05 33.78
N LYS A 10 9.78 2.89 34.07
CA LYS A 10 8.35 2.78 34.39
C LYS A 10 7.97 3.74 35.51
N LYS A 11 8.74 3.75 36.60
CA LYS A 11 8.51 4.66 37.73
C LYS A 11 8.62 6.13 37.31
N GLU A 12 9.62 6.48 36.50
CA GLU A 12 9.82 7.86 36.05
C GLU A 12 8.70 8.32 35.11
N LEU A 13 8.32 7.51 34.12
CA LEU A 13 7.18 7.82 33.24
C LEU A 13 5.88 7.98 34.02
N MET A 14 5.62 7.10 34.99
CA MET A 14 4.45 7.25 35.88
C MET A 14 4.50 8.55 36.68
N ASN A 15 5.68 9.02 37.09
CA ASN A 15 5.82 10.30 37.76
C ASN A 15 5.55 11.48 36.81
N GLN A 16 6.04 11.41 35.57
CA GLN A 16 5.80 12.45 34.56
C GLN A 16 4.31 12.54 34.20
N ILE A 17 3.66 11.39 33.95
CA ILE A 17 2.21 11.32 33.68
C ILE A 17 1.40 11.89 34.86
N LYS A 18 1.82 11.65 36.10
CA LYS A 18 1.15 12.20 37.30
C LYS A 18 1.38 13.71 37.49
N LYS A 19 2.55 14.21 37.11
CA LYS A 19 2.88 15.65 37.18
C LYS A 19 2.06 16.43 36.17
N ASP A 20 1.83 15.85 34.99
CA ASP A 20 1.02 16.48 33.97
C ASP A 20 -0.48 16.29 34.24
N LYS A 21 -1.08 17.34 34.79
CA LYS A 21 -2.51 17.37 35.10
C LYS A 21 -3.38 17.58 33.86
N LYS A 22 -2.80 17.99 32.73
CA LYS A 22 -3.53 18.25 31.49
C LYS A 22 -3.34 17.07 30.53
N ASP A 23 -4.31 16.84 29.67
CA ASP A 23 -4.16 15.89 28.56
C ASP A 23 -3.32 16.52 27.45
N THR A 24 -2.03 16.68 27.74
CA THR A 24 -1.06 17.22 26.78
C THR A 24 -0.54 16.12 25.86
N LEU A 25 0.09 16.57 24.78
CA LEU A 25 0.86 15.72 23.89
C LEU A 25 1.95 14.91 24.61
N GLU A 26 2.63 15.51 25.59
CA GLU A 26 3.69 14.85 26.36
C GLU A 26 3.11 13.70 27.19
N LYS A 27 1.99 13.94 27.88
CA LYS A 27 1.30 12.90 28.65
C LYS A 27 0.87 11.73 27.76
N TRP A 28 0.35 12.02 26.57
CA TRP A 28 0.01 11.00 25.59
C TRP A 28 1.24 10.17 25.15
N LEU A 29 2.35 10.84 24.84
CA LEU A 29 3.62 10.17 24.48
C LEU A 29 4.16 9.30 25.62
N TYR A 30 4.19 9.82 26.86
CA TYR A 30 4.63 9.07 28.03
C TYR A 30 3.73 7.85 28.29
N THR A 31 2.44 7.96 28.01
CA THR A 31 1.49 6.85 28.13
C THR A 31 1.81 5.74 27.12
N HIS A 32 2.10 6.09 25.86
CA HIS A 32 2.55 5.12 24.85
C HIS A 32 3.85 4.44 25.27
N GLN A 33 4.85 5.21 25.70
CA GLN A 33 6.14 4.68 26.16
C GLN A 33 5.97 3.74 27.36
N LEU A 34 5.11 4.11 28.32
CA LEU A 34 4.82 3.30 29.50
C LEU A 34 4.23 1.95 29.13
N LYS A 35 3.33 1.89 28.14
CA LYS A 35 2.77 0.63 27.62
C LYS A 35 3.85 -0.25 27.02
N GLY A 36 4.70 0.31 26.16
CA GLY A 36 5.83 -0.44 25.60
C GLY A 36 6.77 -0.98 26.67
N ILE A 37 7.07 -0.19 27.71
CA ILE A 37 7.88 -0.64 28.85
C ILE A 37 7.19 -1.76 29.65
N ASN A 38 5.88 -1.63 29.93
CA ASN A 38 5.13 -2.69 30.62
C ASN A 38 5.18 -4.01 29.83
N PHE A 39 4.96 -3.94 28.52
CA PHE A 39 5.08 -5.10 27.64
C PHE A 39 6.48 -5.75 27.73
N LEU A 40 7.55 -4.95 27.69
CA LEU A 40 8.92 -5.48 27.81
C LEU A 40 9.20 -6.13 29.17
N ILE A 41 8.59 -5.63 30.25
CA ILE A 41 8.69 -6.21 31.59
C ILE A 41 7.95 -7.56 31.65
N GLU A 42 6.77 -7.65 31.03
CA GLU A 42 5.96 -8.86 30.99
C GLU A 42 6.61 -9.95 30.11
N GLN A 43 7.21 -9.56 28.98
CA GLN A 43 7.89 -10.46 28.05
C GLN A 43 9.37 -10.64 28.39
N LYS A 44 9.68 -11.13 29.60
CA LYS A 44 11.07 -11.32 30.06
C LYS A 44 11.94 -12.13 29.09
N ASN A 45 11.34 -13.14 28.45
CA ASN A 45 12.04 -13.99 27.48
C ASN A 45 12.35 -13.23 26.19
N LEU A 46 11.49 -12.31 25.75
CA LEU A 46 11.70 -11.56 24.51
C LEU A 46 12.99 -10.74 24.53
N LEU A 47 13.28 -10.05 25.65
CA LEU A 47 14.55 -9.30 25.79
C LEU A 47 15.78 -10.21 25.76
N HIS A 48 15.65 -11.41 26.30
CA HIS A 48 16.73 -12.40 26.27
C HIS A 48 16.89 -13.00 24.86
N ASP A 49 15.79 -13.26 24.17
CA ASP A 49 15.78 -13.79 22.81
C ASP A 49 16.31 -12.75 21.82
N LEU A 50 15.93 -11.48 22.00
CA LEU A 50 16.47 -10.35 21.24
C LEU A 50 18.00 -10.26 21.32
N LYS A 51 18.59 -10.51 22.49
CA LYS A 51 20.06 -10.52 22.66
C LYS A 51 20.76 -11.71 21.99
N LYS A 52 20.03 -12.80 21.74
CA LYS A 52 20.56 -13.98 21.07
C LYS A 52 20.54 -13.87 19.56
N ILE A 53 19.83 -12.88 19.01
CA ILE A 53 19.77 -12.66 17.57
C ILE A 53 21.16 -12.23 17.11
N SER A 54 21.79 -13.12 16.34
CA SER A 54 23.04 -12.82 15.67
C SER A 54 22.73 -12.05 14.39
N PHE A 55 23.07 -10.76 14.37
CA PHE A 55 22.94 -9.92 13.19
C PHE A 55 24.19 -10.06 12.32
N ILE A 56 24.29 -11.18 11.60
CA ILE A 56 25.38 -11.43 10.65
C ILE A 56 25.02 -10.80 9.31
N ASP A 57 25.96 -10.08 8.70
CA ASP A 57 25.88 -9.56 7.33
C ASP A 57 24.68 -8.65 7.01
N LEU A 58 24.42 -7.64 7.85
CA LEU A 58 23.48 -6.57 7.52
C LEU A 58 23.86 -5.89 6.20
N SER A 59 22.87 -5.46 5.41
CA SER A 59 23.14 -4.63 4.23
C SER A 59 23.56 -3.22 4.67
N GLU A 60 24.38 -2.55 3.87
CA GLU A 60 24.75 -1.14 4.11
C GLU A 60 23.51 -0.24 4.27
N LYS A 61 22.44 -0.51 3.50
CA LYS A 61 21.18 0.22 3.60
C LYS A 61 20.44 -0.05 4.92
N VAL A 62 20.42 -1.28 5.43
CA VAL A 62 19.86 -1.59 6.75
C VAL A 62 20.66 -0.88 7.84
N ILE A 63 21.99 -0.88 7.73
CA ILE A 63 22.89 -0.17 8.64
C ILE A 63 22.58 1.33 8.65
N GLU A 64 22.40 1.95 7.48
CA GLU A 64 22.03 3.35 7.35
C GLU A 64 20.70 3.66 8.06
N VAL A 65 19.67 2.84 7.84
CA VAL A 65 18.36 2.99 8.50
C VAL A 65 18.46 2.87 10.03
N ILE A 66 19.26 1.93 10.53
CA ILE A 66 19.50 1.77 11.97
C ILE A 66 20.19 3.01 12.52
N ARG A 67 21.28 3.48 11.89
CA ARG A 67 22.00 4.71 12.31
C ARG A 67 21.08 5.92 12.33
N SER A 68 20.25 6.10 11.31
CA SER A 68 19.28 7.19 11.22
C SER A 68 18.21 7.11 12.32
N SER A 69 17.91 5.92 12.83
CA SER A 69 16.92 5.72 13.91
C SER A 69 17.45 6.14 15.28
N ILE A 70 18.75 5.99 15.54
CA ILE A 70 19.39 6.26 16.85
C ILE A 70 20.38 7.43 16.83
N LYS A 71 20.56 8.11 15.69
CA LYS A 71 21.50 9.23 15.48
C LYS A 71 22.96 8.89 15.77
N ASN A 72 23.39 7.71 15.33
CA ASN A 72 24.78 7.28 15.51
C ASN A 72 25.67 7.70 14.32
N GLY A 73 26.97 7.90 14.58
CA GLY A 73 27.97 8.24 13.57
C GLY A 73 28.30 7.07 12.63
N ASN A 74 29.35 7.24 11.82
CA ASN A 74 29.77 6.25 10.81
C ASN A 74 30.50 5.01 11.38
N GLU A 75 30.51 4.82 12.70
CA GLU A 75 31.17 3.68 13.36
C GLU A 75 30.48 2.34 13.01
N PRO A 76 31.21 1.20 13.04
CA PRO A 76 30.61 -0.12 12.82
C PRO A 76 29.47 -0.37 13.80
N ILE A 77 28.31 -0.79 13.28
CA ILE A 77 27.13 -1.01 14.12
C ILE A 77 27.37 -2.17 15.08
N LYS A 78 27.07 -1.93 16.35
CA LYS A 78 27.11 -2.94 17.41
C LYS A 78 25.73 -3.56 17.63
N ALA A 79 25.68 -4.76 18.21
CA ALA A 79 24.41 -5.42 18.50
C ALA A 79 23.50 -4.59 19.41
N GLU A 80 24.10 -3.85 20.35
CA GLU A 80 23.39 -2.95 21.27
C GLU A 80 22.64 -1.83 20.54
N GLU A 81 23.20 -1.30 19.46
CA GLU A 81 22.62 -0.22 18.66
C GLU A 81 21.43 -0.69 17.82
N ILE A 82 21.49 -1.94 17.34
CA ILE A 82 20.35 -2.58 16.67
C ILE A 82 19.19 -2.77 17.65
N LEU A 83 19.49 -3.25 18.86
CA LEU A 83 18.51 -3.39 19.92
C LEU A 83 17.93 -2.04 20.34
N GLU A 84 18.76 -1.00 20.40
CA GLU A 84 18.32 0.36 20.68
C GLU A 84 17.35 0.84 19.60
N ALA A 85 17.66 0.66 18.30
CA ALA A 85 16.77 1.03 17.21
C ALA A 85 15.42 0.30 17.29
N LEU A 86 15.42 -1.01 17.57
CA LEU A 86 14.19 -1.80 17.76
C LEU A 86 13.34 -1.28 18.92
N LEU A 87 13.98 -0.97 20.05
CA LEU A 87 13.30 -0.44 21.24
C LEU A 87 12.77 0.97 20.99
N VAL A 88 13.53 1.83 20.32
CA VAL A 88 13.10 3.18 19.93
C VAL A 88 11.88 3.08 19.00
N SER A 89 11.88 2.19 18.01
CA SER A 89 10.70 1.96 17.15
C SER A 89 9.47 1.46 17.92
N LEU A 90 9.63 0.68 18.99
CA LEU A 90 8.51 0.25 19.83
C LEU A 90 7.97 1.40 20.70
N LEU A 91 8.87 2.17 21.31
CA LEU A 91 8.54 3.21 22.28
C LEU A 91 8.13 4.54 21.63
N TYR A 92 8.38 4.70 20.33
CA TYR A 92 7.97 5.88 19.58
C TYR A 92 6.64 5.61 18.87
N PRO A 93 5.58 6.41 19.09
CA PRO A 93 4.29 6.15 18.48
C PRO A 93 4.35 6.42 16.98
N LEU A 94 3.91 5.45 16.17
CA LEU A 94 3.77 5.67 14.74
C LEU A 94 2.66 6.69 14.47
N ARG A 95 2.93 7.63 13.56
CA ARG A 95 1.97 8.61 13.03
C ARG A 95 2.19 8.76 11.53
N GLN A 96 1.10 8.98 10.82
CA GLN A 96 1.13 9.14 9.36
C GLN A 96 1.86 10.44 9.03
N THR A 97 2.98 10.33 8.31
CA THR A 97 3.69 11.50 7.78
C THR A 97 3.41 11.71 6.30
N ILE A 98 3.44 10.65 5.48
CA ILE A 98 3.30 10.72 4.02
C ILE A 98 2.62 9.44 3.50
N GLY A 99 1.41 9.58 2.94
CA GLY A 99 0.69 8.52 2.20
C GLY A 99 0.35 7.25 3.00
N ALA A 100 -0.40 6.34 2.37
CA ALA A 100 -0.71 4.98 2.86
C ALA A 100 -1.30 4.87 4.28
N CYS A 101 -2.30 5.69 4.61
CA CYS A 101 -3.09 5.62 5.86
C CYS A 101 -3.51 4.20 6.29
N PHE A 102 -3.79 3.31 5.34
CA PHE A 102 -4.14 1.91 5.59
C PHE A 102 -2.98 1.15 6.23
N ALA A 103 -1.74 1.42 5.81
CA ALA A 103 -0.55 0.81 6.37
C ALA A 103 -0.21 1.45 7.72
N THR A 104 -0.36 2.77 7.84
CA THR A 104 -0.13 3.47 9.11
C THR A 104 -1.09 2.98 10.19
N SER A 105 -2.41 3.02 9.94
CA SER A 105 -3.43 2.57 10.90
C SER A 105 -3.22 1.12 11.31
N PHE A 106 -2.97 0.23 10.34
CA PHE A 106 -2.67 -1.17 10.60
C PHE A 106 -1.41 -1.32 11.47
N THR A 107 -0.33 -0.61 11.14
CA THR A 107 0.94 -0.71 11.87
C THR A 107 0.85 -0.10 13.27
N ILE A 108 0.08 0.97 13.47
CA ILE A 108 -0.22 1.52 14.80
C ILE A 108 -0.96 0.48 15.63
N LEU A 109 -1.97 -0.21 15.07
CA LEU A 109 -2.69 -1.26 15.78
C LEU A 109 -1.76 -2.44 16.12
N LEU A 110 -0.93 -2.86 15.18
CA LEU A 110 0.08 -3.90 15.38
C LEU A 110 1.06 -3.52 16.50
N GLN A 111 1.54 -2.28 16.51
CA GLN A 111 2.45 -1.76 17.54
C GLN A 111 1.79 -1.73 18.93
N LYS A 112 0.52 -1.29 19.01
CA LYS A 112 -0.18 -1.09 20.28
C LYS A 112 -0.75 -2.39 20.86
N GLU A 113 -1.42 -3.18 20.03
CA GLU A 113 -2.12 -4.39 20.49
C GLU A 113 -1.22 -5.61 20.45
N ASN A 114 -0.33 -5.72 19.47
CA ASN A 114 0.50 -6.92 19.25
C ASN A 114 2.00 -6.59 19.13
N PRO A 115 2.58 -5.91 20.15
CA PRO A 115 3.97 -5.47 20.14
C PRO A 115 5.00 -6.59 19.95
N LYS A 116 4.65 -7.84 20.27
CA LYS A 116 5.48 -9.01 19.98
C LYS A 116 5.62 -9.26 18.48
N ILE A 117 4.50 -9.41 17.76
CA ILE A 117 4.48 -9.61 16.31
C ILE A 117 5.14 -8.41 15.64
N PHE A 118 4.83 -7.19 16.08
CA PHE A 118 5.48 -5.96 15.61
C PHE A 118 7.02 -6.03 15.67
N LEU A 119 7.59 -6.49 16.79
CA LEU A 119 9.04 -6.64 16.93
C LEU A 119 9.58 -7.80 16.08
N GLU A 120 8.88 -8.93 16.02
CA GLU A 120 9.25 -10.07 15.17
C GLU A 120 9.33 -9.67 13.69
N GLU A 121 8.39 -8.85 13.22
CA GLU A 121 8.44 -8.31 11.86
C GLU A 121 9.63 -7.39 11.64
N GLN A 122 9.95 -6.48 12.57
CA GLN A 122 11.15 -5.65 12.46
C GLN A 122 12.44 -6.48 12.47
N ILE A 123 12.51 -7.51 13.30
CA ILE A 123 13.66 -8.43 13.34
C ILE A 123 13.79 -9.18 12.03
N ASN A 124 12.70 -9.74 11.51
CA ASN A 124 12.67 -10.41 10.21
C ASN A 124 13.13 -9.46 9.11
N LEU A 125 12.64 -8.23 9.16
CA LEU A 125 12.95 -7.18 8.21
C LEU A 125 14.45 -6.83 8.24
N ILE A 126 15.04 -6.57 9.41
CA ILE A 126 16.48 -6.28 9.58
C ILE A 126 17.35 -7.48 9.17
N SER A 127 17.00 -8.68 9.63
CA SER A 127 17.84 -9.88 9.47
C SER A 127 17.79 -10.46 8.07
N LYS A 128 16.60 -10.50 7.44
CA LYS A 128 16.40 -11.10 6.11
C LYS A 128 16.42 -10.06 5.01
N GLY A 129 16.16 -8.79 5.34
CA GLY A 129 15.97 -7.73 4.36
C GLY A 129 14.62 -7.80 3.64
N PHE A 130 13.66 -8.62 4.10
CA PHE A 130 12.33 -8.73 3.51
C PHE A 130 11.33 -9.28 4.52
N LEU A 131 10.05 -9.03 4.27
CA LEU A 131 8.95 -9.75 4.89
C LEU A 131 8.42 -10.81 3.93
N LYS A 132 8.03 -11.97 4.46
CA LYS A 132 7.48 -13.08 3.66
C LYS A 132 6.13 -13.47 4.22
N ARG A 133 5.18 -13.70 3.33
CA ARG A 133 3.82 -14.19 3.61
C ARG A 133 3.49 -15.33 2.67
N VAL A 134 2.61 -16.23 3.10
CA VAL A 134 2.08 -17.30 2.25
C VAL A 134 0.61 -17.04 2.04
N ILE A 135 0.23 -16.74 0.80
CA ILE A 135 -1.12 -16.36 0.42
C ILE A 135 -1.60 -17.38 -0.61
N GLU A 136 -2.64 -18.13 -0.27
CA GLU A 136 -3.18 -19.19 -1.14
C GLU A 136 -2.14 -20.25 -1.56
N GLY A 137 -1.19 -20.56 -0.66
CA GLY A 137 -0.09 -21.50 -0.94
C GLY A 137 1.05 -20.92 -1.78
N LYS A 138 0.99 -19.64 -2.17
CA LYS A 138 2.05 -18.94 -2.88
C LYS A 138 2.84 -18.06 -1.92
N GLU A 139 4.16 -18.08 -2.06
CA GLU A 139 5.04 -17.22 -1.28
C GLU A 139 5.07 -15.82 -1.88
N TYR A 140 4.75 -14.83 -1.05
CA TYR A 140 4.85 -13.42 -1.38
C TYR A 140 5.95 -12.79 -0.52
N ILE A 141 6.96 -12.21 -1.16
CA ILE A 141 8.11 -11.61 -0.50
C ILE A 141 8.02 -10.11 -0.76
N VAL A 142 8.11 -9.29 0.28
CA VAL A 142 8.15 -7.84 0.18
C VAL A 142 9.48 -7.33 0.69
N ALA A 143 10.17 -6.60 -0.18
CA ALA A 143 11.47 -6.06 0.09
C ALA A 143 11.44 -5.02 1.23
N PHE A 144 12.50 -5.01 2.05
CA PHE A 144 12.80 -3.89 2.96
C PHE A 144 12.79 -2.58 2.18
N ASN A 145 11.90 -1.69 2.58
CA ASN A 145 11.79 -0.37 1.99
C ASN A 145 12.77 0.60 2.67
N PHE A 146 13.87 0.90 1.97
CA PHE A 146 14.94 1.77 2.43
C PHE A 146 14.70 3.25 2.10
N TYR A 147 13.47 3.65 1.80
CA TYR A 147 13.20 5.05 1.47
C TYR A 147 13.40 5.93 2.71
N LEU A 148 14.65 6.37 2.87
CA LEU A 148 15.08 7.45 3.72
C LEU A 148 14.93 8.70 2.85
N GLU A 149 13.94 9.55 3.14
CA GLU A 149 13.98 10.88 2.54
C GLU A 149 15.36 11.48 2.84
N LYS A 150 16.04 12.05 1.84
CA LYS A 150 17.11 13.04 2.05
C LYS A 150 16.52 14.34 2.65
N GLN A 151 15.63 14.23 3.63
CA GLN A 151 15.25 15.36 4.45
C GLN A 151 16.49 15.69 5.27
N SER A 152 17.01 16.89 5.05
CA SER A 152 18.09 17.50 5.80
C SER A 152 17.95 17.14 7.28
N ALA A 153 19.04 16.62 7.86
CA ALA A 153 19.16 16.27 9.26
C ALA A 153 19.06 17.48 10.22
N ASP A 154 18.35 18.53 9.84
CA ASP A 154 17.99 19.65 10.68
C ASP A 154 16.78 19.23 11.52
N TRP A 155 17.06 18.39 12.51
CA TRP A 155 16.17 18.26 13.66
C TRP A 155 16.04 19.66 14.28
N ILE A 156 14.86 20.26 14.17
CA ILE A 156 14.63 21.63 14.61
C ILE A 156 14.93 21.75 16.10
N ASP A 157 15.83 22.69 16.41
CA ASP A 157 16.23 23.05 17.76
C ASP A 157 15.01 23.52 18.57
N ILE A 158 14.62 22.70 19.56
CA ILE A 158 13.46 22.85 20.45
C ILE A 158 13.36 24.27 21.04
N LYS A 159 14.49 24.97 21.19
CA LYS A 159 14.56 26.30 21.82
C LYS A 159 14.21 27.47 20.89
N LYS A 160 14.02 27.26 19.58
CA LYS A 160 13.71 28.33 18.61
C LYS A 160 12.24 28.34 18.14
N ALA A 161 11.39 27.45 18.68
CA ALA A 161 10.07 27.18 18.15
C ALA A 161 8.96 28.05 18.79
N ASN A 162 8.57 29.13 18.10
CA ASN A 162 7.36 29.90 18.43
C ASN A 162 6.25 29.76 17.35
N ASP A 163 6.44 28.90 16.34
CA ASP A 163 5.54 28.75 15.19
C ASP A 163 4.95 27.33 15.08
N LEU A 164 3.65 27.25 14.76
CA LEU A 164 2.84 26.02 14.62
C LEU A 164 3.42 25.00 13.61
N SER A 165 4.17 25.47 12.61
CA SER A 165 4.82 24.63 11.60
C SER A 165 5.96 23.77 12.15
N ILE A 166 6.43 24.05 13.37
CA ILE A 166 7.53 23.33 14.03
C ILE A 166 7.01 22.17 14.90
N GLU A 167 5.79 22.23 15.44
CA GLU A 167 5.21 21.12 16.20
C GLU A 167 4.96 19.86 15.34
N LEU A 168 4.67 20.02 14.04
CA LEU A 168 4.57 18.90 13.10
C LEU A 168 5.91 18.17 12.87
N ASN A 169 7.06 18.83 13.08
CA ASN A 169 8.38 18.20 13.00
C ASN A 169 8.76 17.39 14.25
N TYR A 170 7.97 17.46 15.34
CA TYR A 170 8.19 16.63 16.53
C TYR A 170 7.87 15.14 16.30
N PHE A 171 7.11 14.81 15.26
CA PHE A 171 6.63 13.46 14.96
C PHE A 171 7.24 12.86 13.70
N GLN A 172 8.55 12.99 13.51
CA GLN A 172 9.23 12.15 12.53
C GLN A 172 9.52 10.79 13.16
N PRO A 173 8.76 9.73 12.83
CA PRO A 173 9.03 8.41 13.38
C PRO A 173 10.45 7.96 13.01
N PRO A 174 11.10 7.17 13.87
CA PRO A 174 12.41 6.59 13.60
C PRO A 174 12.45 5.93 12.22
N ALA A 175 13.59 6.02 11.54
CA ALA A 175 13.73 5.51 10.18
C ALA A 175 13.36 4.02 10.05
N LEU A 176 13.68 3.21 11.05
CA LEU A 176 13.30 1.80 11.09
C LEU A 176 11.78 1.59 11.21
N LEU A 177 11.10 2.43 11.98
CA LEU A 177 9.64 2.41 12.11
C LEU A 177 8.97 2.77 10.78
N LYS A 178 9.47 3.80 10.08
CA LYS A 178 9.01 4.15 8.73
C LYS A 178 9.29 3.05 7.71
N ALA A 179 10.48 2.45 7.77
CA ALA A 179 10.84 1.36 6.87
C ALA A 179 9.88 0.17 7.03
N LEU A 180 9.48 -0.16 8.26
CA LEU A 180 8.46 -1.18 8.51
C LEU A 180 7.11 -0.77 7.92
N GLU A 181 6.62 0.44 8.21
CA GLU A 181 5.37 0.95 7.67
C GLU A 181 5.33 0.89 6.13
N TYR A 182 6.38 1.35 5.45
CA TYR A 182 6.45 1.35 3.98
C TYR A 182 6.60 -0.06 3.39
N THR A 183 7.27 -0.95 4.11
CA THR A 183 7.33 -2.38 3.74
C THR A 183 5.94 -3.01 3.87
N ILE A 184 5.21 -2.71 4.95
CA ILE A 184 3.82 -3.15 5.13
C ILE A 184 2.92 -2.52 4.06
N ALA A 185 3.10 -1.25 3.69
CA ALA A 185 2.32 -0.61 2.63
C ALA A 185 2.47 -1.34 1.28
N SER A 186 3.68 -1.82 0.98
CA SER A 186 3.98 -2.59 -0.23
C SER A 186 3.23 -3.93 -0.28
N MET A 187 2.72 -4.45 0.85
CA MET A 187 1.91 -5.67 0.89
C MET A 187 0.49 -5.50 0.32
N THR A 188 0.04 -4.26 0.09
CA THR A 188 -1.32 -4.02 -0.41
C THR A 188 -1.52 -4.36 -1.88
N GLU A 189 -0.43 -4.36 -2.64
CA GLU A 189 -0.35 -4.79 -4.04
C GLU A 189 0.15 -6.24 -4.12
N PHE A 190 -0.43 -7.14 -3.33
CA PHE A 190 -0.17 -8.58 -3.45
C PHE A 190 -1.00 -9.24 -4.55
N ASN A 191 -1.89 -8.49 -5.22
CA ASN A 191 -2.62 -9.00 -6.39
C ASN A 191 -1.58 -9.55 -7.37
N LEU A 192 -1.55 -10.88 -7.52
CA LEU A 192 -0.38 -11.65 -7.95
C LEU A 192 0.17 -11.28 -9.35
N ASP A 193 -0.52 -10.41 -10.09
CA ASP A 193 -0.28 -10.09 -11.49
C ASP A 193 -0.32 -8.58 -11.83
N SER A 194 -0.38 -7.65 -10.85
CA SER A 194 -0.47 -6.21 -11.15
C SER A 194 0.73 -5.68 -11.96
N HIS A 195 1.97 -5.94 -11.52
CA HIS A 195 3.19 -5.52 -12.23
C HIS A 195 3.29 -6.24 -13.57
N THR A 196 2.87 -7.50 -13.61
CA THR A 196 2.88 -8.29 -14.83
C THR A 196 1.95 -7.66 -15.85
N LEU A 197 0.73 -7.30 -15.45
CA LEU A 197 -0.21 -6.57 -16.30
C LEU A 197 0.37 -5.21 -16.72
N THR A 198 0.93 -4.43 -15.80
CA THR A 198 1.56 -3.13 -16.11
C THR A 198 2.68 -3.30 -17.13
N LEU A 199 3.61 -4.25 -16.91
CA LEU A 199 4.74 -4.51 -17.81
C LEU A 199 4.27 -5.05 -19.15
N SER A 200 3.30 -5.97 -19.18
CA SER A 200 2.71 -6.51 -20.40
C SER A 200 2.06 -5.42 -21.25
N LEU A 201 1.28 -4.52 -20.63
CA LEU A 201 0.66 -3.39 -21.31
C LEU A 201 1.69 -2.34 -21.75
N ALA A 202 2.64 -2.02 -20.89
CA ALA A 202 3.70 -1.05 -21.17
C ALA A 202 4.57 -1.50 -22.34
N MET A 203 4.96 -2.78 -22.40
CA MET A 203 5.70 -3.33 -23.53
C MET A 203 4.82 -3.57 -24.77
N GLY A 204 3.50 -3.61 -24.59
CA GLY A 204 2.56 -3.98 -25.66
C GLY A 204 2.75 -5.43 -26.10
N LEU A 205 2.79 -6.36 -25.13
CA LEU A 205 2.98 -7.79 -25.38
C LEU A 205 1.79 -8.44 -26.10
N ASP A 206 0.59 -7.87 -25.99
CA ASP A 206 -0.56 -8.31 -26.78
C ASP A 206 -0.34 -7.93 -28.25
N HIS A 207 -0.43 -8.92 -29.13
CA HIS A 207 -0.28 -8.74 -30.57
C HIS A 207 -1.39 -7.92 -31.23
N ASN A 208 -2.51 -7.71 -30.53
CA ASN A 208 -3.57 -6.82 -31.00
C ASN A 208 -3.23 -5.34 -30.81
N ILE A 209 -2.17 -5.02 -30.05
CA ILE A 209 -1.73 -3.65 -29.82
C ILE A 209 -0.75 -3.23 -30.93
N PRO A 210 -1.14 -2.33 -31.84
CA PRO A 210 -0.26 -1.90 -32.93
C PRO A 210 1.04 -1.30 -32.39
N SER A 211 2.15 -1.61 -33.06
CA SER A 211 3.48 -1.12 -32.70
C SER A 211 3.95 -1.51 -31.29
N GLY A 212 3.33 -2.53 -30.67
CA GLY A 212 3.81 -3.16 -29.44
C GLY A 212 4.85 -4.25 -29.71
N LEU A 213 5.57 -4.66 -28.66
CA LEU A 213 6.54 -5.75 -28.74
C LEU A 213 5.89 -7.08 -29.18
N GLY A 214 4.63 -7.31 -28.81
CA GLY A 214 3.86 -8.50 -29.20
C GLY A 214 3.75 -8.69 -30.71
N VAL A 215 3.46 -7.60 -31.44
CA VAL A 215 3.40 -7.60 -32.92
C VAL A 215 4.77 -7.92 -33.52
N LEU A 216 5.84 -7.34 -32.97
CA LEU A 216 7.20 -7.62 -33.41
C LEU A 216 7.53 -9.10 -33.25
N LEU A 217 7.31 -9.66 -32.05
CA LEU A 217 7.61 -11.05 -31.74
C LEU A 217 6.78 -12.02 -32.58
N GLN A 218 5.48 -11.75 -32.75
CA GLN A 218 4.62 -12.58 -33.61
C GLN A 218 5.08 -12.54 -35.06
N SER A 219 5.40 -11.35 -35.60
CA SER A 219 5.83 -11.22 -36.99
C SER A 219 7.11 -12.01 -37.28
N MET A 220 8.05 -12.07 -36.33
CA MET A 220 9.28 -12.86 -36.45
C MET A 220 9.00 -14.36 -36.47
N ILE A 221 8.10 -14.83 -35.59
CA ILE A 221 7.73 -16.24 -35.53
C ILE A 221 6.97 -16.63 -36.81
N GLU A 222 6.06 -15.79 -37.30
CA GLU A 222 5.33 -16.02 -38.55
C GLU A 222 6.24 -15.99 -39.78
N GLU A 223 7.24 -15.10 -39.82
CA GLU A 223 8.24 -15.07 -40.90
C GLU A 223 9.06 -16.36 -40.91
N LYS A 224 9.55 -16.81 -39.75
CA LYS A 224 10.32 -18.05 -39.62
C LYS A 224 9.49 -19.28 -39.96
N HIS A 225 8.25 -19.33 -39.48
CA HIS A 225 7.30 -20.41 -39.76
C HIS A 225 7.00 -20.48 -41.27
N ARG A 226 6.73 -19.35 -41.92
CA ARG A 226 6.52 -19.29 -43.38
C ARG A 226 7.75 -19.76 -44.16
N ALA A 227 8.95 -19.36 -43.77
CA ALA A 227 10.19 -19.79 -44.42
C ALA A 227 10.36 -21.33 -44.37
N ILE A 228 10.06 -21.95 -43.23
CA ILE A 228 10.14 -23.42 -43.08
C ILE A 228 9.03 -24.12 -43.87
N GLN A 229 7.82 -23.58 -43.88
CA GLN A 229 6.74 -24.13 -44.71
C GLN A 229 7.06 -24.07 -46.21
N GLU A 230 7.71 -23.00 -46.67
CA GLU A 230 8.20 -22.89 -48.05
C GLU A 230 9.28 -23.94 -48.36
N GLU A 231 10.23 -24.16 -47.44
CA GLU A 231 11.25 -25.21 -47.57
C GLU A 231 10.64 -26.61 -47.56
N ALA A 232 9.67 -26.86 -46.68
CA ALA A 232 8.96 -28.14 -46.59
C ALA A 232 8.20 -28.44 -47.89
N LYS A 233 7.54 -27.44 -48.48
CA LYS A 233 6.88 -27.57 -49.80
C LYS A 233 7.88 -27.93 -50.90
N LYS A 234 9.06 -27.30 -50.91
CA LYS A 234 10.12 -27.63 -51.89
C LYS A 234 10.64 -29.05 -51.70
N ALA A 235 10.90 -29.47 -50.46
CA ALA A 235 11.32 -30.84 -50.15
C ALA A 235 10.26 -31.88 -50.49
N HIS A 236 8.98 -31.55 -50.32
CA HIS A 236 7.86 -32.41 -50.73
C HIS A 236 7.83 -32.62 -52.25
N VAL A 237 8.00 -31.54 -53.03
CA VAL A 237 8.10 -31.62 -54.50
C VAL A 237 9.31 -32.45 -54.93
N GLU A 238 10.47 -32.26 -54.28
CA GLU A 238 11.68 -33.04 -54.56
C GLU A 238 11.48 -34.54 -54.27
N ALA A 239 10.85 -34.89 -53.15
CA ALA A 239 10.50 -36.26 -52.81
C ALA A 239 9.54 -36.88 -53.83
N GLN A 240 8.57 -36.12 -54.35
CA GLN A 240 7.66 -36.60 -55.40
C GLN A 240 8.40 -36.87 -56.71
N ILE A 241 9.32 -35.98 -57.11
CA ILE A 241 10.16 -36.18 -58.31
C ILE A 241 11.03 -37.44 -58.15
N ALA A 242 11.65 -37.62 -56.99
CA ALA A 242 12.46 -38.80 -56.70
C ALA A 242 11.63 -40.10 -56.75
N LEU A 243 10.40 -40.07 -56.23
CA LEU A 243 9.47 -41.20 -56.29
C LEU A 243 9.10 -41.55 -57.74
N ASP A 244 8.80 -40.54 -58.55
CA ASP A 244 8.48 -40.72 -59.97
C ASP A 244 9.66 -41.32 -60.74
N GLN A 245 10.90 -40.92 -60.41
CA GLN A 245 12.13 -41.49 -60.99
C GLN A 245 12.31 -42.97 -60.61
N VAL A 246 12.11 -43.34 -59.35
CA VAL A 246 12.15 -44.74 -58.89
C VAL A 246 11.11 -45.58 -59.65
N ASN A 247 9.87 -45.09 -59.75
CA ASN A 247 8.79 -45.78 -60.44
C ASN A 247 9.09 -45.98 -61.94
N LEU A 248 9.64 -44.95 -62.61
CA LEU A 248 10.04 -45.02 -64.01
C LEU A 248 11.16 -46.05 -64.23
N THR A 249 12.19 -46.05 -63.39
CA THR A 249 13.31 -47.00 -63.48
C THR A 249 12.85 -48.44 -63.22
N ASN A 250 11.94 -48.64 -62.25
CA ASN A 250 11.33 -49.96 -62.00
C ASN A 250 10.54 -50.47 -63.22
N HIS A 251 9.75 -49.60 -63.85
CA HIS A 251 9.02 -49.93 -65.06
C HIS A 251 9.97 -50.25 -66.24
N GLN A 252 11.03 -49.47 -66.43
CA GLN A 252 12.06 -49.74 -67.44
C GLN A 252 12.79 -51.07 -67.21
N MET A 253 13.02 -51.43 -65.95
CA MET A 253 13.65 -52.69 -65.57
C MET A 253 12.76 -53.89 -65.90
N MET A 254 11.44 -53.78 -65.74
CA MET A 254 10.47 -54.81 -66.15
C MET A 254 10.41 -55.03 -67.66
N GLN A 255 10.79 -54.01 -68.45
CA GLN A 255 10.75 -54.04 -69.92
C GLN A 255 12.13 -54.31 -70.57
N ALA A 256 13.18 -54.53 -69.79
CA ALA A 256 14.53 -54.68 -70.30
C ALA A 256 14.76 -56.06 -70.94
N TYR A 257 15.30 -56.07 -72.16
CA TYR A 257 15.53 -57.29 -72.96
C TYR A 257 16.93 -57.92 -72.79
N SER A 258 17.82 -57.32 -71.99
CA SER A 258 19.18 -57.85 -71.73
C SER A 258 19.59 -57.76 -70.26
N GLU A 259 20.35 -58.75 -69.78
CA GLU A 259 20.84 -58.80 -68.40
C GLU A 259 21.73 -57.62 -68.03
N GLU A 260 22.56 -57.16 -68.97
CA GLU A 260 23.45 -56.00 -68.77
C GLU A 260 22.65 -54.71 -68.55
N LYS A 261 21.53 -54.54 -69.29
CA LYS A 261 20.63 -53.40 -69.11
C LYS A 261 19.89 -53.47 -67.78
N VAL A 262 19.50 -54.67 -67.34
CA VAL A 262 18.89 -54.89 -66.02
C VAL A 262 19.87 -54.53 -64.90
N GLN A 263 21.14 -54.94 -64.97
CA GLN A 263 22.14 -54.58 -63.96
C GLN A 263 22.38 -53.07 -63.88
N SER A 264 22.49 -52.39 -65.03
CA SER A 264 22.62 -50.93 -65.07
C SER A 264 21.42 -50.22 -64.46
N LEU A 265 20.19 -50.66 -64.79
CA LEU A 265 18.97 -50.09 -64.23
C LEU A 265 18.81 -50.39 -62.73
N LYS A 266 19.30 -51.53 -62.24
CA LYS A 266 19.37 -51.82 -60.79
C LYS A 266 20.27 -50.83 -60.06
N ALA A 267 21.46 -50.56 -60.57
CA ALA A 267 22.38 -49.58 -59.96
C ALA A 267 21.78 -48.17 -59.94
N GLN A 268 21.11 -47.77 -61.03
CA GLN A 268 20.40 -46.49 -61.12
C GLN A 268 19.19 -46.44 -60.17
N GLY A 269 18.43 -47.54 -60.05
CA GLY A 269 17.31 -47.68 -59.12
C GLY A 269 17.76 -47.50 -57.67
N PHE A 270 18.87 -48.14 -57.26
CA PHE A 270 19.44 -47.95 -55.92
C PHE A 270 19.83 -46.49 -55.64
N ALA A 271 20.37 -45.77 -56.63
CA ALA A 271 20.71 -44.36 -56.48
C ALA A 271 19.45 -43.48 -56.31
N TYR A 272 18.38 -43.74 -57.07
CA TYR A 272 17.12 -43.02 -56.92
C TYR A 272 16.38 -43.37 -55.62
N GLU A 273 16.43 -44.63 -55.18
CA GLU A 273 15.89 -45.01 -53.87
C GLU A 273 16.63 -44.29 -52.73
N ALA A 274 17.96 -44.19 -52.78
CA ALA A 274 18.73 -43.45 -51.80
C ALA A 274 18.38 -41.94 -51.80
N HIS A 275 18.19 -41.34 -52.98
CA HIS A 275 17.76 -39.94 -53.10
C HIS A 275 16.33 -39.71 -52.60
N LEU A 276 15.41 -40.65 -52.87
CA LEU A 276 14.05 -40.62 -52.33
C LEU A 276 14.06 -40.69 -50.80
N GLN A 277 14.82 -41.62 -50.21
CA GLN A 277 14.93 -41.75 -48.75
C GLN A 277 15.50 -40.49 -48.11
N ALA A 278 16.52 -39.88 -48.71
CA ALA A 278 17.08 -38.60 -48.25
C ALA A 278 16.04 -37.46 -48.34
N SER A 279 15.27 -37.41 -49.42
CA SER A 279 14.24 -36.37 -49.65
C SER A 279 13.06 -36.51 -48.69
N ILE A 280 12.58 -37.74 -48.44
CA ILE A 280 11.55 -38.03 -47.44
C ILE A 280 12.05 -37.65 -46.04
N SER A 281 13.25 -38.08 -45.67
CA SER A 281 13.84 -37.74 -44.37
C SER A 281 13.95 -36.23 -44.16
N ARG A 282 14.33 -35.49 -45.21
CA ARG A 282 14.39 -34.02 -45.19
C ARG A 282 13.01 -33.39 -45.07
N ARG A 283 12.01 -33.88 -45.80
CA ARG A 283 10.62 -33.41 -45.69
C ARG A 283 10.10 -33.61 -44.27
N ASP A 284 10.22 -34.82 -43.75
CA ASP A 284 9.71 -35.19 -42.42
C ASP A 284 10.40 -34.37 -41.32
N GLN A 285 11.70 -34.10 -41.47
CA GLN A 285 12.42 -33.18 -40.59
C GLN A 285 11.83 -31.76 -40.65
N LEU A 286 11.58 -31.21 -41.83
CA LEU A 286 11.05 -29.85 -42.00
C LEU A 286 9.59 -29.73 -41.50
N GLU A 287 8.77 -30.76 -41.68
CA GLU A 287 7.41 -30.82 -41.12
C GLU A 287 7.43 -30.81 -39.59
N LYS A 288 8.31 -31.63 -39.00
CA LYS A 288 8.52 -31.64 -37.54
C LYS A 288 8.98 -30.27 -37.03
N GLU A 289 9.95 -29.65 -37.70
CA GLU A 289 10.44 -28.31 -37.34
C GLU A 289 9.35 -27.23 -37.49
N SER A 290 8.50 -27.32 -38.51
CA SER A 290 7.35 -26.42 -38.68
C SER A 290 6.39 -26.53 -37.50
N GLN A 291 6.10 -27.76 -37.06
CA GLN A 291 5.24 -28.02 -35.91
C GLN A 291 5.87 -27.47 -34.62
N GLU A 292 7.16 -27.69 -34.40
CA GLU A 292 7.88 -27.18 -33.23
C GLU A 292 7.81 -25.64 -33.13
N ILE A 293 7.91 -24.92 -34.25
CA ILE A 293 7.75 -23.46 -34.28
C ILE A 293 6.29 -23.04 -34.05
N GLY A 294 5.32 -23.79 -34.57
CA GLY A 294 3.90 -23.53 -34.30
C GLY A 294 3.57 -23.62 -32.81
N GLU A 295 4.17 -24.57 -32.09
CA GLU A 295 4.00 -24.73 -30.64
C GLU A 295 4.86 -23.77 -29.80
N PHE A 296 5.84 -23.11 -30.41
CA PHE A 296 6.79 -22.24 -29.71
C PHE A 296 6.14 -20.98 -29.14
N TYR A 297 5.28 -20.30 -29.90
CA TYR A 297 4.72 -19.00 -29.49
C TYR A 297 3.95 -19.05 -28.16
N PRO A 298 2.96 -19.95 -27.95
CA PRO A 298 2.24 -20.02 -26.68
C PRO A 298 3.16 -20.33 -25.50
N ARG A 299 4.09 -21.29 -25.66
CA ARG A 299 5.04 -21.65 -24.61
C ARG A 299 6.01 -20.52 -24.29
N PHE A 300 6.51 -19.80 -25.31
CA PHE A 300 7.34 -18.62 -25.11
C PHE A 300 6.62 -17.56 -24.28
N PHE A 301 5.35 -17.27 -24.61
CA PHE A 301 4.55 -16.29 -23.89
C PHE A 301 4.29 -16.70 -22.43
N GLU A 302 3.98 -17.97 -22.19
CA GLU A 302 3.84 -18.51 -20.83
C GLU A 302 5.12 -18.31 -20.01
N ILE A 303 6.29 -18.67 -20.58
CA ILE A 303 7.59 -18.50 -19.92
C ILE A 303 7.91 -17.02 -19.66
N LEU A 304 7.63 -16.16 -20.64
CA LEU A 304 7.84 -14.70 -20.53
C LEU A 304 7.05 -14.12 -19.35
N ILE A 305 5.75 -14.42 -19.28
CA ILE A 305 4.84 -13.92 -18.24
C ILE A 305 5.22 -14.46 -16.86
N GLU A 306 5.56 -15.75 -16.77
CA GLU A 306 6.00 -16.36 -15.52
C GLU A 306 7.31 -15.73 -15.03
N PHE A 307 8.26 -15.48 -15.96
CA PHE A 307 9.54 -14.89 -15.62
C PHE A 307 9.44 -13.41 -15.25
N LEU A 308 8.49 -12.65 -15.81
CA LEU A 308 8.22 -11.27 -15.38
C LEU A 308 7.88 -11.19 -13.88
N LYS A 309 7.08 -12.14 -13.37
CA LYS A 309 6.72 -12.22 -11.93
C LYS A 309 7.90 -12.52 -11.03
N GLU A 310 8.84 -13.33 -11.52
CA GLU A 310 10.05 -13.64 -10.79
C GLU A 310 11.03 -12.46 -10.78
N TYR A 311 11.08 -11.71 -11.89
CA TYR A 311 12.10 -10.71 -12.15
C TYR A 311 11.75 -9.30 -11.71
N PHE A 312 10.47 -8.92 -11.70
CA PHE A 312 9.98 -7.61 -11.28
C PHE A 312 9.00 -7.72 -10.12
N GLN A 313 8.86 -6.64 -9.37
CA GLN A 313 7.89 -6.51 -8.29
C GLN A 313 7.60 -5.03 -8.00
N GLU A 314 6.42 -4.69 -7.50
CA GLU A 314 6.16 -3.35 -6.97
C GLU A 314 6.57 -3.18 -5.51
N ALA A 315 7.04 -1.98 -5.21
CA ALA A 315 7.21 -1.51 -3.84
C ALA A 315 6.58 -0.13 -3.70
N PHE A 316 6.03 0.14 -2.52
CA PHE A 316 5.50 1.43 -2.15
C PHE A 316 6.60 2.49 -2.21
N ASP A 317 6.29 3.65 -2.77
CA ASP A 317 7.20 4.78 -2.88
C ASP A 317 6.50 6.07 -2.41
N PRO A 318 6.80 6.55 -1.19
CA PRO A 318 6.18 7.76 -0.65
C PRO A 318 6.62 9.04 -1.41
N SER A 319 7.62 8.98 -2.29
CA SER A 319 8.03 10.12 -3.10
C SER A 319 7.04 10.46 -4.20
N LEU A 320 6.19 9.51 -4.59
CA LEU A 320 5.19 9.68 -5.64
C LEU A 320 3.98 10.42 -5.06
N LYS A 321 4.15 11.70 -4.75
CA LYS A 321 3.09 12.56 -4.18
C LYS A 321 2.08 12.95 -5.25
N THR A 322 0.79 13.00 -4.90
CA THR A 322 -0.14 13.90 -5.58
C THR A 322 0.00 15.30 -4.99
N SER A 323 -0.11 16.32 -5.83
CA SER A 323 0.26 17.71 -5.57
C SER A 323 -0.60 18.47 -4.53
N SER A 324 -1.42 17.80 -3.73
CA SER A 324 -2.24 18.46 -2.70
C SER A 324 -1.71 18.15 -1.30
N ILE A 325 -1.32 19.19 -0.57
CA ILE A 325 -1.10 19.18 0.89
C ILE A 325 -2.46 19.12 1.64
N ASP A 326 -3.57 18.99 0.90
CA ASP A 326 -4.88 18.78 1.49
C ASP A 326 -4.91 17.42 2.18
N TYR A 327 -5.44 17.39 3.40
CA TYR A 327 -5.62 16.21 4.26
C TYR A 327 -6.58 15.14 3.66
N ASN A 328 -6.82 15.21 2.35
CA ASN A 328 -7.36 14.13 1.55
C ASN A 328 -6.24 13.15 1.24
N ASP A 329 -6.35 11.97 1.81
CA ASP A 329 -5.42 10.89 1.54
C ASP A 329 -5.27 10.64 0.04
N SER A 330 -4.05 10.86 -0.41
CA SER A 330 -3.61 10.55 -1.75
C SER A 330 -3.57 9.04 -1.96
N PRO A 331 -3.93 8.54 -3.17
CA PRO A 331 -3.65 7.16 -3.53
C PRO A 331 -2.16 6.85 -3.32
N ALA A 332 -1.87 5.65 -2.84
CA ALA A 332 -0.53 5.21 -2.52
C ALA A 332 0.31 5.08 -3.80
N GLY A 333 1.54 5.61 -3.76
CA GLY A 333 2.47 5.49 -4.86
C GLY A 333 3.21 4.17 -4.88
N PHE A 334 3.32 3.56 -6.06
CA PHE A 334 4.06 2.31 -6.26
C PHE A 334 5.04 2.47 -7.41
N ARG A 335 6.17 1.77 -7.28
CA ARG A 335 7.27 1.76 -8.24
C ARG A 335 7.74 0.33 -8.48
N LEU A 336 8.12 0.03 -9.72
CA LEU A 336 8.75 -1.23 -10.07
C LEU A 336 10.17 -1.33 -9.49
N VAL A 337 10.49 -2.52 -9.03
CA VAL A 337 11.80 -2.94 -8.55
C VAL A 337 12.24 -4.15 -9.37
N CYS A 338 13.47 -4.10 -9.85
CA CYS A 338 14.11 -5.18 -10.58
C CYS A 338 14.83 -6.12 -9.61
N LYS A 339 14.42 -7.38 -9.57
CA LYS A 339 14.95 -8.42 -8.68
C LYS A 339 16.17 -9.14 -9.27
N HIS A 340 16.40 -9.01 -10.57
CA HIS A 340 17.47 -9.69 -11.30
C HIS A 340 17.43 -11.23 -11.17
N GLY A 341 16.23 -11.81 -10.99
CA GLY A 341 16.03 -13.24 -10.74
C GLY A 341 16.56 -13.74 -9.38
N ARG A 342 16.88 -12.83 -8.46
CA ARG A 342 17.48 -13.16 -7.16
C ARG A 342 16.49 -12.97 -6.03
N GLN A 343 16.55 -13.85 -5.03
CA GLN A 343 15.76 -13.71 -3.81
C GLN A 343 16.34 -12.68 -2.84
N HIS A 344 17.66 -12.44 -2.89
CA HIS A 344 18.33 -11.51 -1.99
C HIS A 344 18.10 -10.04 -2.39
N ILE A 345 17.53 -9.27 -1.47
CA ILE A 345 17.20 -7.87 -1.69
C ILE A 345 18.41 -6.97 -1.98
N LYS A 346 19.61 -7.32 -1.48
CA LYS A 346 20.82 -6.52 -1.69
C LYS A 346 21.13 -6.32 -3.19
N SER A 347 20.66 -7.24 -4.02
CA SER A 347 20.79 -7.17 -5.47
C SER A 347 19.61 -6.54 -6.20
N TRP A 348 18.57 -6.08 -5.49
CA TRP A 348 17.40 -5.49 -6.13
C TRP A 348 17.64 -4.02 -6.45
N THR A 349 17.20 -3.61 -7.63
CA THR A 349 17.39 -2.26 -8.16
C THR A 349 16.05 -1.57 -8.28
N TRP A 350 15.87 -0.46 -7.57
CA TRP A 350 14.68 0.38 -7.68
C TRP A 350 14.71 1.13 -9.01
N ILE A 351 13.60 1.16 -9.75
CA ILE A 351 13.55 1.82 -11.05
C ILE A 351 13.10 3.27 -10.86
N GLN A 352 14.05 4.20 -10.78
CA GLN A 352 13.78 5.60 -10.49
C GLN A 352 13.50 6.44 -11.71
N ASP A 353 14.16 6.11 -12.82
CA ASP A 353 14.05 6.85 -14.06
C ASP A 353 13.96 5.91 -15.27
N GLU A 354 13.82 6.53 -16.43
CA GLU A 354 13.72 5.82 -17.70
C GLU A 354 14.96 4.97 -18.00
N LYS A 355 16.16 5.46 -17.66
CA LYS A 355 17.40 4.74 -17.96
C LYS A 355 17.47 3.45 -17.16
N GLU A 356 17.12 3.51 -15.88
CA GLU A 356 17.02 2.33 -15.01
C GLU A 356 15.92 1.37 -15.46
N TYR A 357 14.81 1.89 -16.00
CA TYR A 357 13.73 1.07 -16.55
C TYR A 357 14.18 0.28 -17.78
N ILE A 358 14.76 0.97 -18.77
CA ILE A 358 15.31 0.33 -19.98
C ILE A 358 16.42 -0.65 -19.62
N HIS A 359 17.30 -0.28 -18.68
CA HIS A 359 18.36 -1.19 -18.23
C HIS A 359 17.79 -2.45 -17.58
N GLY A 360 16.79 -2.33 -16.68
CA GLY A 360 16.12 -3.46 -16.06
C GLY A 360 15.47 -4.40 -17.09
N LEU A 361 14.81 -3.85 -18.11
CA LEU A 361 14.22 -4.63 -19.20
C LEU A 361 15.28 -5.31 -20.08
N LYS A 362 16.40 -4.66 -20.37
CA LYS A 362 17.51 -5.27 -21.11
C LYS A 362 18.05 -6.49 -20.36
N GLU A 363 18.37 -6.34 -19.08
CA GLU A 363 18.89 -7.44 -18.27
C GLU A 363 17.85 -8.58 -18.15
N PHE A 364 16.57 -8.24 -18.08
CA PHE A 364 15.48 -9.21 -18.14
C PHE A 364 15.51 -10.03 -19.43
N PHE A 365 15.60 -9.39 -20.61
CA PHE A 365 15.62 -10.11 -21.89
C PHE A 365 16.86 -10.99 -22.04
N ILE A 366 18.03 -10.54 -21.56
CA ILE A 366 19.26 -11.36 -21.54
C ILE A 366 19.06 -12.61 -20.66
N ALA A 367 18.48 -12.45 -19.47
CA ALA A 367 18.21 -13.57 -18.58
C ALA A 367 17.13 -14.50 -19.14
N LEU A 368 16.11 -13.95 -19.82
CA LEU A 368 15.06 -14.71 -20.49
C LEU A 368 15.62 -15.57 -21.62
N GLU A 369 16.56 -15.04 -22.42
CA GLU A 369 17.23 -15.77 -23.49
C GLU A 369 17.86 -17.08 -22.97
N HIS A 370 18.59 -16.99 -21.86
CA HIS A 370 19.20 -18.16 -21.22
C HIS A 370 18.15 -19.20 -20.80
N ARG A 371 17.08 -18.75 -20.11
CA ARG A 371 15.99 -19.62 -19.65
C ARG A 371 15.22 -20.27 -20.80
N LEU A 372 15.06 -19.57 -21.92
CA LEU A 372 14.43 -20.12 -23.12
C LEU A 372 15.35 -21.17 -23.76
N LYS A 373 16.66 -20.92 -23.90
CA LYS A 373 17.60 -21.89 -24.47
C LYS A 373 17.71 -23.19 -23.68
N GLU A 374 17.55 -23.14 -22.35
CA GLU A 374 17.47 -24.34 -21.51
C GLU A 374 16.20 -25.16 -21.78
N LYS A 375 15.09 -24.51 -22.09
CA LYS A 375 13.81 -25.18 -22.39
C LYS A 375 13.68 -25.62 -23.85
N PHE A 376 14.38 -24.97 -24.77
CA PHE A 376 14.32 -25.22 -26.21
C PHE A 376 15.70 -25.60 -26.76
N GLU A 377 15.92 -26.90 -26.94
CA GLU A 377 17.24 -27.45 -27.29
C GLU A 377 17.57 -27.39 -28.79
N THR A 378 16.57 -27.21 -29.66
CA THR A 378 16.82 -27.30 -31.11
C THR A 378 17.54 -26.06 -31.61
N ARG A 379 18.60 -26.27 -32.39
CA ARG A 379 19.46 -25.19 -32.94
C ARG A 379 18.65 -24.08 -33.62
N LYS A 380 17.61 -24.43 -34.40
CA LYS A 380 16.77 -23.45 -35.09
C LYS A 380 15.94 -22.59 -34.13
N LEU A 381 15.44 -23.16 -33.03
CA LEU A 381 14.74 -22.40 -32.00
C LEU A 381 15.72 -21.50 -31.23
N GLN A 382 16.93 -21.99 -30.94
CA GLN A 382 17.97 -21.16 -30.32
C GLN A 382 18.34 -19.95 -31.19
N GLU A 383 18.51 -20.13 -32.50
CA GLU A 383 18.74 -19.02 -33.45
C GLU A 383 17.55 -18.03 -33.48
N LEU A 384 16.31 -18.53 -33.37
CA LEU A 384 15.12 -17.68 -33.30
C LEU A 384 15.07 -16.89 -31.97
N ILE A 385 15.40 -17.54 -30.85
CA ILE A 385 15.49 -16.93 -29.52
C ILE A 385 16.54 -15.80 -29.52
N ASP A 386 17.70 -16.02 -30.12
CA ASP A 386 18.77 -15.00 -30.24
C ASP A 386 18.27 -13.76 -30.99
N GLN A 387 17.60 -13.99 -32.13
CA GLN A 387 17.05 -12.92 -32.95
C GLN A 387 15.94 -12.17 -32.22
N MET A 388 15.02 -12.88 -31.58
CA MET A 388 13.91 -12.30 -30.83
C MET A 388 14.41 -11.46 -29.67
N THR A 389 15.37 -11.96 -28.89
CA THR A 389 15.97 -11.23 -27.77
C THR A 389 16.69 -9.98 -28.26
N SER A 390 17.52 -10.11 -29.30
CA SER A 390 18.24 -8.98 -29.89
C SER A 390 17.30 -7.88 -30.40
N ARG A 391 16.24 -8.26 -31.12
CA ARG A 391 15.23 -7.31 -31.60
C ARG A 391 14.39 -6.71 -30.49
N SER A 392 14.07 -7.48 -29.44
CA SER A 392 13.38 -6.97 -28.25
C SER A 392 14.20 -5.90 -27.53
N ILE A 393 15.51 -6.15 -27.37
CA ILE A 393 16.44 -5.18 -26.79
C ILE A 393 16.51 -3.92 -27.67
N GLN A 394 16.64 -4.06 -28.98
CA GLN A 394 16.62 -2.90 -29.90
C GLN A 394 15.30 -2.11 -29.80
N PHE A 395 14.17 -2.81 -29.66
CA PHE A 395 12.85 -2.20 -29.53
C PHE A 395 12.74 -1.36 -28.25
N ILE A 396 13.19 -1.86 -27.09
CA ILE A 396 13.12 -1.10 -25.83
C ILE A 396 14.06 0.10 -25.80
N TYR A 397 15.15 0.10 -26.58
CA TYR A 397 16.07 1.24 -26.70
C TYR A 397 15.57 2.36 -27.62
N HIS A 398 14.45 2.16 -28.30
CA HIS A 398 13.87 3.20 -29.16
C HIS A 398 13.36 4.39 -28.32
N GLU A 399 13.64 5.63 -28.74
CA GLU A 399 13.34 6.86 -27.97
C GLU A 399 11.86 7.00 -27.59
N ASN A 400 10.96 6.46 -28.42
CA ASN A 400 9.51 6.49 -28.18
C ASN A 400 8.97 5.29 -27.37
N PHE A 401 9.81 4.39 -26.89
CA PHE A 401 9.33 3.18 -26.19
C PHE A 401 8.58 3.53 -24.91
N SER A 402 9.17 4.34 -24.02
CA SER A 402 8.56 4.68 -22.73
C SER A 402 7.32 5.57 -22.88
N SER A 403 7.37 6.56 -23.77
CA SER A 403 6.23 7.45 -24.05
C SER A 403 5.04 6.67 -24.64
N SER A 404 5.30 5.80 -25.63
CA SER A 404 4.25 4.93 -26.18
C SER A 404 3.74 3.91 -25.14
N GLY A 405 4.60 3.43 -24.24
CA GLY A 405 4.23 2.55 -23.13
C GLY A 405 3.26 3.23 -22.17
N LEU A 406 3.52 4.49 -21.80
CA LEU A 406 2.62 5.27 -20.96
C LEU A 406 1.28 5.53 -21.65
N GLU A 407 1.27 5.80 -22.95
CA GLU A 407 0.02 5.94 -23.70
C GLU A 407 -0.81 4.65 -23.71
N ARG A 408 -0.17 3.49 -23.89
CA ARG A 408 -0.84 2.17 -23.80
C ARG A 408 -1.48 1.98 -22.44
N LEU A 409 -0.75 2.28 -21.37
CA LEU A 409 -1.23 2.18 -20.00
C LEU A 409 -2.44 3.11 -19.73
N LYS A 410 -2.37 4.37 -20.17
CA LYS A 410 -3.49 5.32 -20.02
C LYS A 410 -4.73 4.91 -20.81
N LYS A 411 -4.57 4.23 -21.95
CA LYS A 411 -5.68 3.72 -22.77
C LYS A 411 -6.36 2.49 -22.19
N ALA A 412 -5.66 1.70 -21.37
CA ALA A 412 -6.16 0.42 -20.84
C ALA A 412 -7.30 0.54 -19.81
N LYS A 413 -7.74 1.76 -19.45
CA LYS A 413 -8.83 2.03 -18.48
C LYS A 413 -8.70 1.21 -17.18
N THR A 414 -7.49 1.15 -16.63
CA THR A 414 -7.23 0.49 -15.35
C THR A 414 -7.65 1.38 -14.18
N ILE A 415 -7.75 0.79 -12.98
CA ILE A 415 -7.92 1.53 -11.73
C ILE A 415 -6.68 2.35 -11.33
N TYR A 416 -5.52 2.07 -11.92
CA TYR A 416 -4.25 2.74 -11.62
C TYR A 416 -4.11 4.07 -12.35
N GLN A 417 -3.60 5.07 -11.63
CA GLN A 417 -3.19 6.34 -12.21
C GLN A 417 -1.69 6.30 -12.52
N TYR A 418 -1.35 5.88 -13.74
CA TYR A 418 0.05 5.78 -14.18
C TYR A 418 0.71 7.15 -14.34
N ILE A 419 1.87 7.29 -13.69
CA ILE A 419 2.76 8.45 -13.85
C ILE A 419 3.70 8.19 -15.02
N ASN A 420 4.31 7.01 -15.05
CA ASN A 420 5.18 6.51 -16.12
C ASN A 420 5.08 4.96 -16.18
N PRO A 421 5.75 4.27 -17.12
CA PRO A 421 5.67 2.82 -17.24
C PRO A 421 6.13 2.01 -16.02
N TRP A 422 6.89 2.61 -15.11
CA TRP A 422 7.44 1.95 -13.92
C TRP A 422 6.90 2.50 -12.61
N SER A 423 5.97 3.46 -12.64
CA SER A 423 5.34 4.00 -11.44
C SER A 423 3.91 4.46 -11.65
N TYR A 424 3.09 4.24 -10.61
CA TYR A 424 1.67 4.55 -10.62
C TYR A 424 1.16 4.85 -9.23
N LEU A 425 -0.03 5.45 -9.17
CA LEU A 425 -0.78 5.60 -7.93
C LEU A 425 -1.91 4.56 -7.90
N SER A 426 -2.09 3.91 -6.76
CA SER A 426 -3.12 2.91 -6.52
C SER A 426 -3.85 3.18 -5.21
N GLY A 427 -5.15 2.89 -5.20
CA GLY A 427 -5.99 2.93 -4.00
C GLY A 427 -5.86 1.66 -3.18
N GLY A 428 -4.64 1.17 -2.92
CA GLY A 428 -4.37 -0.01 -2.10
C GLY A 428 -5.30 -0.05 -0.88
N THR A 429 -5.91 -1.20 -0.60
CA THR A 429 -6.98 -1.29 0.39
C THR A 429 -6.49 -1.91 1.69
N LEU A 430 -7.10 -1.54 2.80
CA LEU A 430 -6.87 -2.21 4.08
C LEU A 430 -7.26 -3.69 3.99
N ARG A 431 -8.31 -4.02 3.21
CA ARG A 431 -8.70 -5.41 2.93
C ARG A 431 -7.57 -6.21 2.30
N SER A 432 -6.91 -5.64 1.27
CA SER A 432 -5.80 -6.32 0.62
C SER A 432 -4.59 -6.43 1.56
N LEU A 433 -4.32 -5.39 2.34
CA LEU A 433 -3.28 -5.44 3.38
C LEU A 433 -3.50 -6.59 4.37
N MET A 434 -4.69 -6.64 4.97
CA MET A 434 -5.02 -7.62 6.00
C MET A 434 -4.97 -9.04 5.46
N HIS A 435 -5.50 -9.26 4.26
CA HIS A 435 -5.44 -10.57 3.62
C HIS A 435 -3.99 -11.03 3.38
N CYS A 436 -3.12 -10.12 2.92
CA CYS A 436 -1.71 -10.41 2.72
C CYS A 436 -0.98 -10.69 4.04
N PHE A 437 -1.19 -9.82 5.03
CA PHE A 437 -0.43 -9.86 6.27
C PHE A 437 -0.85 -11.02 7.18
N LEU A 438 -2.15 -11.32 7.27
CA LEU A 438 -2.73 -12.30 8.20
C LEU A 438 -2.93 -13.68 7.57
N GLY A 439 -2.93 -13.77 6.23
CA GLY A 439 -3.12 -15.00 5.49
C GLY A 439 -4.56 -15.53 5.54
N LYS A 440 -4.81 -16.66 4.85
CA LYS A 440 -6.14 -17.26 4.69
C LYS A 440 -6.73 -17.87 5.96
N GLU A 441 -5.90 -18.27 6.92
CA GLU A 441 -6.36 -19.00 8.10
C GLU A 441 -7.22 -18.12 9.02
N ASN A 442 -7.09 -16.79 8.92
CA ASN A 442 -7.88 -15.84 9.68
C ASN A 442 -8.39 -14.73 8.75
N PRO A 443 -9.54 -14.90 8.06
CA PRO A 443 -10.14 -13.80 7.32
C PRO A 443 -10.67 -12.74 8.31
N ALA A 444 -10.34 -11.47 8.07
CA ALA A 444 -10.94 -10.36 8.80
C ALA A 444 -12.45 -10.38 8.61
N LEU A 445 -13.22 -10.26 9.70
CA LEU A 445 -14.64 -9.98 9.57
C LEU A 445 -14.78 -8.54 9.09
N THR A 446 -15.33 -8.36 7.90
CA THR A 446 -15.59 -7.04 7.32
C THR A 446 -17.07 -6.72 7.41
N ILE A 447 -17.39 -5.56 7.98
CA ILE A 447 -18.74 -5.02 8.05
C ILE A 447 -18.75 -3.72 7.26
N GLN A 448 -19.81 -3.49 6.49
CA GLN A 448 -19.89 -2.35 5.58
C GLN A 448 -21.11 -1.49 5.87
N PHE A 449 -20.89 -0.17 5.89
CA PHE A 449 -21.93 0.83 6.10
C PHE A 449 -21.91 1.86 4.97
N TYR A 450 -23.08 2.40 4.64
CA TYR A 450 -23.24 3.49 3.68
C TYR A 450 -24.04 4.63 4.34
N PRO A 451 -23.39 5.49 5.15
CA PRO A 451 -24.06 6.60 5.80
C PRO A 451 -24.42 7.71 4.80
N LYS A 452 -25.57 8.36 5.01
CA LYS A 452 -26.02 9.54 4.24
C LYS A 452 -25.59 10.86 4.86
N ASP A 453 -25.19 10.83 6.12
CA ASP A 453 -24.70 11.98 6.86
C ASP A 453 -23.86 11.52 8.08
N PRO A 454 -23.11 12.44 8.74
CA PRO A 454 -22.34 12.12 9.93
C PRO A 454 -23.17 11.55 11.09
N LEU A 455 -24.45 11.93 11.22
CA LEU A 455 -25.33 11.44 12.26
C LEU A 455 -25.66 9.95 12.06
N GLU A 456 -25.99 9.56 10.84
CA GLU A 456 -26.22 8.15 10.48
C GLU A 456 -24.95 7.32 10.71
N LEU A 457 -23.77 7.84 10.38
CA LEU A 457 -22.51 7.14 10.69
C LEU A 457 -22.36 6.95 12.21
N CYS A 458 -22.55 8.01 13.00
CA CYS A 458 -22.43 7.94 14.46
C CYS A 458 -23.38 6.88 15.05
N ILE A 459 -24.64 6.87 14.60
CA ILE A 459 -25.66 5.89 15.03
C ILE A 459 -25.23 4.47 14.65
N LYS A 460 -24.81 4.25 13.40
CA LYS A 460 -24.37 2.92 12.94
C LYS A 460 -23.18 2.39 13.74
N LEU A 461 -22.21 3.25 14.07
CA LEU A 461 -21.06 2.86 14.90
C LEU A 461 -21.48 2.54 16.34
N ILE A 462 -22.42 3.29 16.92
CA ILE A 462 -22.95 3.02 18.27
C ILE A 462 -23.76 1.72 18.30
N ASP A 463 -24.69 1.55 17.36
CA ASP A 463 -25.55 0.36 17.25
C ASP A 463 -24.70 -0.89 17.04
N PHE A 464 -23.66 -0.80 16.22
CA PHE A 464 -22.71 -1.86 16.01
C PHE A 464 -22.11 -2.39 17.34
N PHE A 465 -21.66 -1.50 18.24
CA PHE A 465 -21.13 -1.92 19.54
C PHE A 465 -22.21 -2.31 20.55
N LYS A 466 -23.43 -1.76 20.48
CA LYS A 466 -24.57 -2.22 21.29
C LYS A 466 -24.92 -3.67 20.98
N ASP A 467 -24.86 -4.03 19.70
CA ASP A 467 -25.19 -5.36 19.21
C ASP A 467 -24.02 -6.35 19.26
N ALA A 468 -22.79 -5.86 19.46
CA ALA A 468 -21.59 -6.68 19.57
C ALA A 468 -21.70 -7.74 20.67
N PRO A 469 -21.07 -8.92 20.52
CA PRO A 469 -21.02 -9.92 21.59
C PRO A 469 -20.45 -9.34 22.89
N GLY A 470 -20.96 -9.78 24.05
CA GLY A 470 -20.55 -9.27 25.36
C GLY A 470 -19.04 -9.29 25.59
N LEU A 471 -18.36 -10.36 25.18
CA LEU A 471 -16.89 -10.45 25.26
C LEU A 471 -16.17 -9.36 24.46
N LEU A 472 -16.73 -8.95 23.31
CA LEU A 472 -16.18 -7.88 22.50
C LEU A 472 -16.44 -6.51 23.15
N GLN A 473 -17.62 -6.32 23.74
CA GLN A 473 -17.95 -5.10 24.51
C GLN A 473 -17.02 -4.96 25.72
N ASP A 474 -16.90 -6.02 26.54
CA ASP A 474 -16.06 -6.06 27.74
C ASP A 474 -14.60 -5.75 27.41
N ARG A 475 -14.10 -6.22 26.26
CA ARG A 475 -12.75 -5.91 25.78
C ARG A 475 -12.53 -4.40 25.69
N PHE A 476 -13.41 -3.67 25.00
CA PHE A 476 -13.28 -2.22 24.82
C PHE A 476 -13.66 -1.40 26.06
N LEU A 477 -14.49 -1.96 26.96
CA LEU A 477 -14.78 -1.36 28.26
C LEU A 477 -13.56 -1.44 29.20
N ASN A 478 -12.80 -2.53 29.13
CA ASN A 478 -11.66 -2.77 30.00
C ASN A 478 -10.38 -2.05 29.55
N ASP A 479 -10.20 -1.82 28.24
CA ASP A 479 -9.07 -1.06 27.71
C ASP A 479 -9.53 -0.09 26.60
N SER A 480 -9.50 1.21 26.94
CA SER A 480 -9.94 2.29 26.06
C SER A 480 -9.00 2.55 24.88
N ASP A 481 -7.77 2.04 24.92
CA ASP A 481 -6.79 2.23 23.86
C ASP A 481 -6.86 1.18 22.76
N LEU A 482 -7.65 0.12 22.96
CA LEU A 482 -7.92 -0.85 21.91
C LEU A 482 -8.72 -0.20 20.78
N GLY A 483 -8.50 -0.70 19.57
CA GLY A 483 -9.09 -0.14 18.37
C GLY A 483 -9.66 -1.15 17.41
N VAL A 484 -10.41 -0.64 16.44
CA VAL A 484 -10.88 -1.39 15.28
C VAL A 484 -10.49 -0.61 14.04
N LEU A 485 -9.93 -1.29 13.04
CA LEU A 485 -9.58 -0.62 11.81
C LEU A 485 -10.83 -0.32 11.00
N ILE A 486 -10.88 0.89 10.44
CA ILE A 486 -11.97 1.33 9.58
C ILE A 486 -11.38 2.03 8.35
N GLN A 487 -11.99 1.79 7.20
CA GLN A 487 -11.62 2.38 5.92
C GLN A 487 -12.84 3.05 5.30
N SER A 488 -12.74 4.33 4.95
CA SER A 488 -13.62 5.02 3.99
C SER A 488 -13.00 4.95 2.58
N GLU A 489 -13.67 5.53 1.58
CA GLU A 489 -13.09 5.56 0.22
C GLU A 489 -11.83 6.42 0.14
N SER A 490 -11.72 7.44 1.01
CA SER A 490 -10.57 8.33 1.04
C SER A 490 -9.55 7.94 2.10
N HIS A 491 -9.94 7.47 3.30
CA HIS A 491 -9.03 7.39 4.45
C HIS A 491 -9.19 6.09 5.24
N ALA A 492 -8.11 5.62 5.86
CA ALA A 492 -8.15 4.49 6.80
C ALA A 492 -7.63 4.92 8.17
N PHE A 493 -8.35 4.56 9.23
CA PHE A 493 -8.12 5.06 10.59
C PHE A 493 -8.51 4.04 11.64
N ILE A 494 -8.31 4.37 12.93
CA ILE A 494 -8.56 3.45 14.03
C ILE A 494 -9.74 3.96 14.86
N LEU A 495 -10.88 3.28 14.77
CA LEU A 495 -12.02 3.47 15.66
C LEU A 495 -11.61 3.13 17.10
N LYS A 496 -11.99 3.98 18.06
CA LYS A 496 -11.66 3.89 19.49
C LYS A 496 -12.95 3.77 20.30
N PRO A 497 -13.51 2.56 20.44
CA PRO A 497 -14.83 2.37 21.04
C PRO A 497 -14.84 2.74 22.53
N GLY A 498 -13.71 2.53 23.22
CA GLY A 498 -13.56 2.81 24.64
C GLY A 498 -13.27 4.27 24.98
N PHE A 499 -13.26 5.19 24.01
CA PHE A 499 -13.23 6.63 24.33
C PHE A 499 -14.43 6.99 25.22
N ILE A 500 -14.14 7.60 26.37
CA ILE A 500 -15.10 7.73 27.49
C ILE A 500 -16.42 8.36 27.05
N GLN A 501 -16.39 9.41 26.23
CA GLN A 501 -17.60 10.08 25.76
C GLN A 501 -18.38 9.20 24.77
N PHE A 502 -17.70 8.52 23.83
CA PHE A 502 -18.32 7.63 22.85
C PHE A 502 -18.88 6.35 23.47
N CYS A 503 -18.14 5.77 24.40
CA CYS A 503 -18.52 4.56 25.15
C CYS A 503 -19.83 4.70 25.92
N LYS A 504 -20.13 5.89 26.46
CA LYS A 504 -21.39 6.15 27.17
C LYS A 504 -22.64 5.92 26.31
N PHE A 505 -22.55 6.10 24.99
CA PHE A 505 -23.68 5.91 24.10
C PHE A 505 -23.93 4.46 23.72
N TRP A 506 -22.89 3.65 23.54
CA TRP A 506 -23.06 2.24 23.16
C TRP A 506 -23.10 1.27 24.34
N SER A 507 -22.62 1.66 25.52
CA SER A 507 -22.70 0.83 26.75
C SER A 507 -24.10 0.80 27.38
N ASN A 508 -24.99 1.71 26.97
CA ASN A 508 -26.37 1.76 27.47
C ASN A 508 -27.34 0.96 26.59
N ARG A 509 -28.57 0.75 27.09
CA ARG A 509 -29.64 0.00 26.38
C ARG A 509 -30.68 0.90 25.70
N HIS A 510 -30.49 2.21 25.71
CA HIS A 510 -31.45 3.14 25.10
C HIS A 510 -31.32 3.18 23.58
N PHE A 511 -32.25 3.85 22.91
CA PHE A 511 -32.19 4.06 21.47
C PHE A 511 -31.09 5.07 21.10
N SER A 512 -30.19 4.68 20.19
CA SER A 512 -28.98 5.45 19.88
C SER A 512 -29.26 6.86 19.36
N TYR A 513 -30.22 7.01 18.44
CA TYR A 513 -30.63 8.33 17.95
C TYR A 513 -31.19 9.21 19.08
N THR A 514 -32.07 8.67 19.91
CA THR A 514 -32.70 9.43 21.01
C THR A 514 -31.67 9.93 21.99
N ASP A 515 -30.75 9.06 22.41
CA ASP A 515 -29.68 9.44 23.34
C ASP A 515 -28.75 10.48 22.75
N LEU A 516 -28.29 10.29 21.51
CA LEU A 516 -27.45 11.29 20.82
C LEU A 516 -28.18 12.64 20.71
N ARG A 517 -29.44 12.63 20.32
CA ARG A 517 -30.24 13.86 20.18
C ARG A 517 -30.37 14.57 21.52
N ASP A 518 -30.77 13.86 22.56
CA ASP A 518 -31.19 14.48 23.83
C ASP A 518 -30.02 14.85 24.72
N PHE A 519 -28.93 14.06 24.71
CA PHE A 519 -27.79 14.27 25.60
C PHE A 519 -26.60 14.96 24.94
N PHE A 520 -26.55 15.04 23.61
CA PHE A 520 -25.42 15.64 22.90
C PHE A 520 -25.84 16.74 21.92
N ILE A 521 -26.69 16.43 20.94
CA ILE A 521 -26.98 17.36 19.84
C ILE A 521 -27.86 18.53 20.29
N ALA A 522 -29.02 18.26 20.89
CA ALA A 522 -29.97 19.30 21.30
C ALA A 522 -29.40 20.25 22.37
N PRO A 523 -28.65 19.78 23.39
CA PRO A 523 -27.96 20.67 24.33
C PRO A 523 -26.99 21.63 23.63
N MET A 524 -26.18 21.14 22.69
CA MET A 524 -25.24 21.97 21.94
C MET A 524 -25.94 22.99 21.03
N ILE A 525 -26.97 22.56 20.30
CA ILE A 525 -27.79 23.47 19.48
C ILE A 525 -28.44 24.55 20.36
N SER A 526 -28.99 24.17 21.50
CA SER A 526 -29.60 25.10 22.44
C SER A 526 -28.58 26.09 23.00
N TYR A 527 -27.37 25.63 23.31
CA TYR A 527 -26.29 26.50 23.75
C TYR A 527 -25.95 27.54 22.68
N TYR A 528 -25.67 27.12 21.44
CA TYR A 528 -25.31 28.07 20.38
C TYR A 528 -26.42 29.06 20.04
N LYS A 529 -27.69 28.64 20.04
CA LYS A 529 -28.83 29.54 19.76
C LYS A 529 -29.03 30.60 20.85
N ASN A 530 -28.64 30.29 22.08
CA ASN A 530 -28.89 31.17 23.23
C ASN A 530 -27.62 31.90 23.70
N LYS A 531 -26.44 31.56 23.14
CA LYS A 531 -25.17 32.16 23.56
C LYS A 531 -25.01 33.57 23.00
N VAL A 532 -25.19 34.54 23.88
CA VAL A 532 -24.83 35.93 23.64
C VAL A 532 -23.43 36.17 24.18
N LEU A 533 -22.53 36.64 23.33
CA LEU A 533 -21.17 36.99 23.74
C LEU A 533 -21.15 38.37 24.37
N SER A 534 -20.48 38.48 25.52
CA SER A 534 -20.19 39.76 26.16
C SER A 534 -19.24 40.60 25.31
N GLU A 535 -19.23 41.91 25.50
CA GLU A 535 -18.30 42.82 24.80
C GLU A 535 -16.83 42.41 24.99
N LYS A 536 -16.49 41.87 26.16
CA LYS A 536 -15.16 41.32 26.47
C LYS A 536 -14.86 40.07 25.65
N GLU A 537 -15.78 39.12 25.56
CA GLU A 537 -15.61 37.90 24.75
C GLU A 537 -15.50 38.25 23.26
N ILE A 538 -16.34 39.17 22.76
CA ILE A 538 -16.26 39.65 21.37
C ILE A 538 -14.89 40.29 21.12
N SER A 539 -14.42 41.15 22.03
CA SER A 539 -13.11 41.78 21.90
C SER A 539 -11.97 40.76 21.82
N LEU A 540 -12.04 39.69 22.64
CA LEU A 540 -11.07 38.60 22.62
C LEU A 540 -11.14 37.78 21.33
N VAL A 541 -12.34 37.48 20.84
CA VAL A 541 -12.54 36.83 19.53
C VAL A 541 -11.90 37.66 18.43
N LEU A 542 -12.21 38.96 18.37
CA LEU A 542 -11.68 39.86 17.33
C LEU A 542 -10.16 40.00 17.43
N GLU A 543 -9.60 40.08 18.64
CA GLU A 543 -8.16 40.11 18.85
C GLU A 543 -7.47 38.83 18.36
N ALA A 544 -8.03 37.67 18.69
CA ALA A 544 -7.51 36.40 18.22
C ALA A 544 -7.64 36.25 16.70
N LEU A 545 -8.74 36.73 16.12
CA LEU A 545 -8.97 36.70 14.67
C LEU A 545 -8.00 37.59 13.88
N LYS A 546 -7.47 38.68 14.47
CA LYS A 546 -6.42 39.51 13.84
C LYS A 546 -5.16 38.72 13.50
N LYS A 547 -4.93 37.56 14.13
CA LYS A 547 -3.82 36.67 13.79
C LYS A 547 -3.97 36.00 12.42
N PHE A 548 -5.20 35.90 11.89
CA PHE A 548 -5.47 35.29 10.59
C PHE A 548 -5.39 36.30 9.42
N GLY A 549 -5.34 37.60 9.70
CA GLY A 549 -5.19 38.63 8.68
C GLY A 549 -5.70 40.01 9.13
N PRO A 550 -5.45 41.07 8.32
CA PRO A 550 -5.98 42.40 8.59
C PRO A 550 -7.51 42.38 8.47
N MET A 551 -8.20 42.67 9.58
CA MET A 551 -9.65 42.90 9.59
C MET A 551 -9.94 44.40 9.51
N ASP A 552 -10.91 44.79 8.67
CA ASP A 552 -11.42 46.17 8.66
C ASP A 552 -12.10 46.46 10.01
N GLN A 553 -11.59 47.47 10.71
CA GLN A 553 -12.05 47.83 12.06
C GLN A 553 -13.50 48.33 12.08
N ASN A 554 -14.06 48.67 10.91
CA ASN A 554 -15.43 49.18 10.80
C ASN A 554 -16.50 48.07 10.72
N PHE A 555 -16.10 46.79 10.66
CA PHE A 555 -17.04 45.70 10.34
C PHE A 555 -17.93 45.23 11.50
N ILE A 556 -17.55 45.50 12.76
CA ILE A 556 -18.28 44.98 13.92
C ILE A 556 -18.42 46.09 14.97
N ASP A 557 -19.59 46.72 15.01
CA ASP A 557 -20.06 47.48 16.16
C ASP A 557 -19.96 46.55 17.39
N VAL A 558 -19.12 46.90 18.37
CA VAL A 558 -18.92 46.12 19.61
C VAL A 558 -20.17 46.24 20.47
N LYS A 559 -21.19 45.47 20.13
CA LYS A 559 -22.43 45.28 20.89
C LYS A 559 -22.55 43.79 21.20
N PRO A 560 -23.24 43.40 22.29
CA PRO A 560 -23.56 42.01 22.53
C PRO A 560 -24.24 41.41 21.29
N LEU A 561 -23.59 40.41 20.70
CA LEU A 561 -24.06 39.70 19.52
C LEU A 561 -24.32 38.25 19.90
N ASP A 562 -25.40 37.70 19.37
CA ASP A 562 -25.53 36.25 19.24
C ASP A 562 -24.36 35.75 18.40
N ILE A 563 -23.73 34.67 18.85
CA ILE A 563 -22.61 34.02 18.18
C ILE A 563 -22.89 33.71 16.70
N ARG A 564 -24.14 33.42 16.35
CA ARG A 564 -24.53 33.16 14.96
C ARG A 564 -24.49 34.42 14.11
N GLN A 565 -24.91 35.56 14.66
CA GLN A 565 -24.80 36.85 13.97
C GLN A 565 -23.33 37.22 13.78
N LEU A 566 -22.49 37.00 14.80
CA LEU A 566 -21.05 37.21 14.70
C LEU A 566 -20.44 36.33 13.58
N LEU A 567 -20.75 35.03 13.57
CA LEU A 567 -20.29 34.11 12.54
C LEU A 567 -20.76 34.50 11.13
N GLN A 568 -22.02 34.89 10.98
CA GLN A 568 -22.57 35.35 9.69
C GLN A 568 -21.86 36.63 9.21
N ASN A 569 -21.65 37.61 10.08
CA ASN A 569 -20.96 38.85 9.74
C ASN A 569 -19.49 38.58 9.34
N LEU A 570 -18.81 37.70 10.08
CA LEU A 570 -17.44 37.31 9.78
C LEU A 570 -17.35 36.49 8.48
N ALA A 571 -18.28 35.58 8.23
CA ALA A 571 -18.32 34.82 6.98
C ALA A 571 -18.57 35.74 5.77
N LEU A 572 -19.46 36.73 5.89
CA LEU A 572 -19.74 37.71 4.83
C LEU A 572 -18.55 38.61 4.51
N SER A 573 -17.62 38.79 5.46
CA SER A 573 -16.40 39.57 5.21
C SER A 573 -15.45 38.93 4.21
N GLY A 574 -15.57 37.61 3.98
CA GLY A 574 -14.70 36.84 3.08
C GLY A 574 -13.24 36.74 3.54
N VAL A 575 -12.91 37.24 4.73
CA VAL A 575 -11.52 37.26 5.25
C VAL A 575 -11.06 35.87 5.66
N ILE A 576 -11.98 35.02 6.14
CA ILE A 576 -11.68 33.68 6.65
C ILE A 576 -12.70 32.68 6.08
N GLU A 577 -12.22 31.53 5.62
CA GLU A 577 -13.07 30.42 5.22
C GLU A 577 -13.96 29.99 6.39
N ILE A 578 -15.23 29.73 6.09
CA ILE A 578 -16.26 29.48 7.10
C ILE A 578 -15.95 28.29 8.01
N ASP A 579 -15.21 27.32 7.48
CA ASP A 579 -14.78 26.11 8.15
C ASP A 579 -13.71 26.38 9.21
N LYS A 580 -12.70 27.17 8.84
CA LYS A 580 -11.66 27.64 9.77
C LYS A 580 -12.27 28.51 10.86
N LEU A 581 -13.22 29.37 10.48
CA LEU A 581 -13.93 30.22 11.43
C LEU A 581 -14.77 29.40 12.41
N SER A 582 -15.49 28.38 11.94
CA SER A 582 -16.31 27.48 12.79
C SER A 582 -15.43 26.72 13.78
N GLY A 583 -14.31 26.16 13.29
CA GLY A 583 -13.29 25.49 14.11
C GLY A 583 -12.72 26.37 15.22
N PHE A 584 -12.34 27.59 14.84
CA PHE A 584 -11.84 28.61 15.76
C PHE A 584 -12.87 28.99 16.82
N ILE A 585 -14.11 29.29 16.42
CA ILE A 585 -15.16 29.73 17.34
C ILE A 585 -15.54 28.60 18.31
N TYR A 586 -15.71 27.38 17.84
CA TYR A 586 -15.96 26.22 18.70
C TYR A 586 -14.88 26.09 19.78
N THR A 587 -13.61 26.13 19.37
CA THR A 587 -12.46 26.07 20.28
C THR A 587 -12.49 27.25 21.26
N PHE A 588 -12.69 28.47 20.76
CA PHE A 588 -12.75 29.67 21.60
C PHE A 588 -13.79 29.55 22.71
N LEU A 589 -15.02 29.14 22.38
CA LEU A 589 -16.10 28.99 23.36
C LEU A 589 -15.73 27.96 24.42
N LYS A 590 -15.16 26.83 24.00
CA LYS A 590 -14.76 25.74 24.88
C LYS A 590 -13.76 26.18 25.95
N PHE A 591 -12.83 27.07 25.63
CA PHE A 591 -11.81 27.54 26.57
C PHE A 591 -12.18 28.80 27.34
N THR A 592 -13.05 29.64 26.81
CA THR A 592 -13.35 30.97 27.38
C THR A 592 -14.67 31.03 28.14
N CYS A 593 -15.64 30.21 27.75
CA CYS A 593 -16.98 30.23 28.34
C CYS A 593 -17.12 29.14 29.40
N SER A 594 -17.25 29.53 30.66
CA SER A 594 -17.41 28.57 31.77
C SER A 594 -18.73 27.79 31.74
N ASP A 595 -19.72 28.29 30.99
CA ASP A 595 -21.03 27.69 30.74
C ASP A 595 -21.04 26.76 29.52
N PHE A 596 -19.89 26.55 28.87
CA PHE A 596 -19.81 25.65 27.71
C PHE A 596 -20.14 24.21 28.13
N PRO A 597 -20.98 23.47 27.38
CA PRO A 597 -21.37 22.13 27.75
C PRO A 597 -20.17 21.19 27.89
N GLU A 598 -20.17 20.40 28.98
CA GLU A 598 -19.12 19.40 29.26
C GLU A 598 -19.00 18.36 28.13
N PHE A 599 -20.13 18.02 27.49
CA PHE A 599 -20.21 17.16 26.31
C PHE A 599 -20.32 17.99 25.03
N SER A 600 -19.21 18.60 24.65
CA SER A 600 -19.13 19.46 23.46
C SER A 600 -18.63 18.76 22.19
N SER A 601 -17.93 17.65 22.35
CA SER A 601 -17.57 16.75 21.26
C SER A 601 -17.68 15.29 21.66
N LEU A 602 -17.69 14.45 20.64
CA LEU A 602 -17.73 13.00 20.77
C LEU A 602 -16.56 12.38 19.98
N PRO A 603 -15.34 12.35 20.55
CA PRO A 603 -14.19 11.67 19.96
C PRO A 603 -14.53 10.20 19.76
N PHE A 604 -14.27 9.67 18.57
CA PHE A 604 -14.57 8.27 18.25
C PHE A 604 -13.40 7.53 17.60
N ALA A 605 -12.40 8.22 17.06
CA ALA A 605 -11.30 7.56 16.35
C ALA A 605 -9.96 8.30 16.43
N ASP A 606 -8.85 7.56 16.30
CA ASP A 606 -7.49 8.06 16.05
C ASP A 606 -7.32 8.22 14.54
N THR A 607 -7.00 9.44 14.07
CA THR A 607 -6.84 9.77 12.64
C THR A 607 -5.58 9.17 12.03
N ASN A 608 -4.69 8.61 12.86
CA ASN A 608 -3.28 8.31 12.57
C ASN A 608 -2.41 9.55 12.31
N TRP A 609 -2.99 10.72 12.03
CA TRP A 609 -2.23 11.95 11.94
C TRP A 609 -1.64 12.30 13.29
N ALA A 610 -0.48 12.95 13.27
CA ALA A 610 0.09 13.49 14.48
C ALA A 610 -0.95 14.42 15.13
N TYR A 611 -1.14 14.26 16.43
CA TYR A 611 -1.91 15.15 17.29
C TYR A 611 -3.46 15.11 17.21
N PHE A 612 -4.08 14.49 16.21
CA PHE A 612 -5.54 14.59 15.99
C PHE A 612 -6.32 13.29 16.19
N ASN A 613 -7.52 13.42 16.77
CA ASN A 613 -8.60 12.43 16.76
C ASN A 613 -9.74 12.89 15.84
N PHE A 614 -10.51 11.95 15.31
CA PHE A 614 -11.83 12.27 14.77
C PHE A 614 -12.86 12.34 15.90
N SER A 615 -13.71 13.36 15.81
CA SER A 615 -14.80 13.63 16.72
C SER A 615 -16.06 14.00 15.95
N PHE A 616 -17.22 13.60 16.48
CA PHE A 616 -18.48 14.24 16.07
C PHE A 616 -18.65 15.53 16.86
N VAL A 617 -18.97 16.63 16.17
CA VAL A 617 -19.13 17.96 16.75
C VAL A 617 -20.37 18.62 16.13
N VAL A 618 -21.17 19.29 16.95
CA VAL A 618 -22.22 20.17 16.42
C VAL A 618 -21.57 21.49 16.01
N ASN A 619 -21.60 21.78 14.71
CA ASN A 619 -20.97 22.98 14.18
C ASN A 619 -21.75 24.23 14.62
N PRO A 620 -21.07 25.24 15.23
CA PRO A 620 -21.75 26.44 15.74
C PRO A 620 -22.42 27.30 14.66
N TYR A 621 -21.98 27.18 13.40
CA TYR A 621 -22.55 27.89 12.27
C TYR A 621 -23.77 27.16 11.68
N SER A 622 -23.58 25.93 11.21
CA SER A 622 -24.63 25.14 10.53
C SER A 622 -25.67 24.59 11.51
N LEU A 623 -25.28 24.38 12.77
CA LEU A 623 -26.06 23.66 13.80
C LEU A 623 -26.30 22.18 13.46
N GLU A 624 -25.54 21.65 12.51
CA GLU A 624 -25.59 20.24 12.11
C GLU A 624 -24.47 19.46 12.79
N LEU A 625 -24.66 18.15 12.91
CA LEU A 625 -23.61 17.26 13.39
C LEU A 625 -22.64 16.97 12.25
N GLU A 626 -21.37 17.22 12.48
CA GLU A 626 -20.30 17.06 11.51
C GLU A 626 -19.15 16.22 12.07
N ILE A 627 -18.28 15.73 11.19
CA ILE A 627 -17.01 15.11 11.59
C ILE A 627 -15.93 16.16 11.58
N TRP A 628 -15.21 16.25 12.69
CA TRP A 628 -14.13 17.19 12.91
C TRP A 628 -12.88 16.41 13.29
N ARG A 629 -11.71 16.97 12.98
CA ARG A 629 -10.47 16.58 13.65
C ARG A 629 -10.24 17.50 14.83
N GLU A 630 -10.06 16.93 16.02
CA GLU A 630 -9.73 17.67 17.25
C GLU A 630 -8.38 17.21 17.77
N SER A 631 -7.56 18.15 18.24
CA SER A 631 -6.30 17.81 18.89
C SER A 631 -6.52 17.01 20.17
N PHE A 632 -5.52 16.23 20.61
CA PHE A 632 -5.64 15.44 21.86
C PHE A 632 -5.96 16.30 23.10
N ASP A 633 -5.45 17.53 23.13
CA ASP A 633 -5.73 18.51 24.18
C ASP A 633 -6.98 19.36 23.92
N GLN A 634 -7.66 19.09 22.79
CA GLN A 634 -8.87 19.74 22.29
C GLN A 634 -8.74 21.26 22.10
N LYS A 635 -7.50 21.77 22.00
CA LYS A 635 -7.19 23.19 21.70
C LYS A 635 -7.27 23.55 20.23
N GLU A 636 -7.30 22.57 19.34
CA GLU A 636 -7.42 22.80 17.92
C GLU A 636 -8.50 21.90 17.37
N SER A 637 -9.36 22.48 16.54
CA SER A 637 -10.52 21.78 15.99
C SER A 637 -10.77 22.26 14.57
N PHE A 638 -10.88 21.33 13.64
CA PHE A 638 -11.10 21.63 12.23
C PHE A 638 -12.22 20.73 11.67
N PRO A 639 -13.27 21.29 11.05
CA PRO A 639 -14.27 20.49 10.36
C PRO A 639 -13.65 19.76 9.17
N MET A 640 -14.12 18.53 8.90
CA MET A 640 -13.69 17.67 7.80
C MET A 640 -14.65 17.84 6.60
N VAL A 641 -14.76 19.05 6.08
CA VAL A 641 -15.73 19.38 5.00
C VAL A 641 -15.41 18.61 3.71
N GLU A 642 -14.14 18.29 3.48
CA GLU A 642 -13.68 17.43 2.40
C GLU A 642 -14.31 16.03 2.40
N TRP A 643 -14.82 15.56 3.55
CA TRP A 643 -15.51 14.27 3.66
C TRP A 643 -16.99 14.31 3.25
N GLY A 644 -17.52 15.47 2.83
CA GLY A 644 -18.92 15.57 2.37
C GLY A 644 -19.31 14.49 1.34
N ASN A 645 -18.40 14.15 0.42
CA ASN A 645 -18.65 13.11 -0.59
C ASN A 645 -18.75 11.69 0.00
N GLN A 646 -18.13 11.44 1.16
CA GLN A 646 -18.20 10.16 1.86
C GLN A 646 -19.61 9.87 2.41
N PHE A 647 -20.46 10.90 2.50
CA PHE A 647 -21.84 10.81 3.00
C PHE A 647 -22.88 10.80 1.89
N SER A 648 -22.51 10.45 0.67
CA SER A 648 -23.45 10.38 -0.46
C SER A 648 -24.45 9.21 -0.38
N GLY A 649 -24.34 8.33 0.63
CA GLY A 649 -25.03 7.03 0.68
C GLY A 649 -24.52 6.01 -0.35
N LYS A 650 -23.52 6.37 -1.17
CA LYS A 650 -22.87 5.48 -2.14
C LYS A 650 -21.48 5.06 -1.69
N SER A 651 -20.79 5.94 -0.97
CA SER A 651 -19.46 5.66 -0.42
C SER A 651 -19.55 4.75 0.80
N GLY A 652 -18.76 3.68 0.79
CA GLY A 652 -18.76 2.67 1.84
C GLY A 652 -17.74 2.95 2.94
N PHE A 653 -18.13 2.77 4.20
CA PHE A 653 -17.24 2.59 5.33
C PHE A 653 -17.12 1.11 5.64
N PHE A 654 -15.90 0.61 5.70
CA PHE A 654 -15.57 -0.79 5.96
C PHE A 654 -14.91 -0.91 7.32
N LEU A 655 -15.55 -1.61 8.24
CA LEU A 655 -15.02 -1.93 9.56
C LEU A 655 -14.40 -3.32 9.53
N PHE A 656 -13.16 -3.44 9.98
CA PHE A 656 -12.43 -4.70 10.00
C PHE A 656 -12.27 -5.19 11.43
N LEU A 657 -13.12 -6.14 11.80
CA LEU A 657 -13.02 -6.88 13.04
C LEU A 657 -12.03 -8.01 12.85
N GLN A 658 -10.78 -7.72 13.21
CA GLN A 658 -9.81 -8.77 13.46
C GLN A 658 -8.89 -8.32 14.57
N THR A 659 -8.96 -9.04 15.68
CA THR A 659 -8.04 -8.84 16.79
C THR A 659 -6.79 -9.66 16.46
N LEU A 660 -5.64 -9.00 16.35
CA LEU A 660 -4.35 -9.67 16.12
C LEU A 660 -4.06 -10.69 17.24
N ASP A 661 -4.58 -10.46 18.44
CA ASP A 661 -4.78 -11.49 19.44
C ASP A 661 -6.06 -12.25 19.14
N ALA A 662 -5.94 -13.52 18.76
CA ALA A 662 -7.07 -14.42 18.57
C ALA A 662 -7.96 -14.48 19.82
N ILE A 663 -8.95 -13.59 19.93
CA ILE A 663 -10.13 -13.92 20.72
C ILE A 663 -10.79 -15.02 19.92
N GLN A 664 -10.67 -16.25 20.42
CA GLN A 664 -11.39 -17.41 19.94
C GLN A 664 -12.89 -17.19 20.18
N PHE A 665 -13.50 -16.28 19.43
CA PHE A 665 -14.92 -16.41 19.17
C PHE A 665 -15.08 -17.70 18.39
N SER A 666 -16.07 -18.51 18.76
CA SER A 666 -16.47 -19.58 17.86
C SER A 666 -16.83 -18.92 16.52
N SER A 667 -16.38 -19.48 15.40
CA SER A 667 -16.72 -18.97 14.06
C SER A 667 -18.22 -18.78 13.90
N LEU A 668 -19.03 -19.57 14.62
CA LEU A 668 -20.48 -19.48 14.69
C LEU A 668 -21.01 -18.20 15.38
N ASP A 669 -20.38 -17.72 16.45
CA ASP A 669 -20.84 -16.51 17.15
C ASP A 669 -20.53 -15.24 16.35
N LEU A 670 -19.37 -15.20 15.69
CA LEU A 670 -19.03 -14.15 14.72
C LEU A 670 -19.95 -14.21 13.49
N LEU A 671 -20.25 -15.40 12.97
CA LEU A 671 -21.19 -15.57 11.86
C LEU A 671 -22.60 -15.12 12.24
N LYS A 672 -23.11 -15.50 13.42
CA LYS A 672 -24.43 -15.07 13.90
C LYS A 672 -24.51 -13.55 14.07
N PHE A 673 -23.44 -12.95 14.58
CA PHE A 673 -23.33 -11.51 14.68
C PHE A 673 -23.30 -10.85 13.30
N GLN A 674 -22.52 -11.39 12.36
CA GLN A 674 -22.46 -10.94 10.97
C GLN A 674 -23.79 -11.07 10.22
N PHE A 675 -24.60 -12.11 10.51
CA PHE A 675 -25.94 -12.24 9.91
C PHE A 675 -26.96 -11.28 10.52
N LYS A 676 -26.71 -10.78 11.74
CA LYS A 676 -27.60 -9.87 12.46
C LYS A 676 -27.35 -8.40 12.07
N VAL A 677 -26.06 -8.04 11.93
CA VAL A 677 -25.61 -6.73 11.42
C VAL A 677 -25.84 -6.65 9.91
#